data_AF-A0AAU7XMI2-F1
#
_entry.id   AF-A0AAU7XMI2-F1
#
_cell.length_a   1.000
_cell.length_b   1.000
_cell.length_c   1.000
_cell.angle_alpha   90.00
_cell.angle_beta   90.00
_cell.angle_gamma   90.00
#
_symmetry.space_group_name_H-M   'P 1'
#
loop_
_entity.id
_entity.type
_entity.pdbx_description
1 polymer ?
#
loop_
_entity_poly.entity_id
_entity_poly.type
_entity_poly.pdbx_seq_one_letter_code
_entity_poly.pdbx_strand_id
1 'polypeptide(L)'
;MAVAIAETHKERFIKLLHELFQLDKPELDFGLYRIMHAKSDQLSRFIREDLAQAIEDAFAEQGEQQLSAMRHDIDEKRKQAEELGAPDPDSAPAVKQARAAYHVAKQEQSASVDIYDHLYRFFSRYYDKGDFMSRRHHVAENDSRAAPYAVPYDGREVYLHWANKDQYYVKSSETLANFTFNLNEALKTLQGSAAQAGLAFDSTDAALKVHCRVVDATEGEHSDVKESTERFFIIHHDKPIRLDGADLLLQFEYRPDPEKTGQGGAWQKKRLVEAEERIMEALRATDGVAAYRDGLATRAPTDKQKERTLLGKYLQQYTARNTMDYFIHKDLGGFLSRELDFYIKNEILRLDDIDNAEVLIVEQQLKKIQVLRKLAKKIIAFLAQLENFQKKLWLKKKFVTDKSYCITIDRLKSEEVIRSVITNKKQQKQWAELYSLNLDEFQKDYHETDIKIFLAKKNYRYLMADTSILPQVLAEEVASYCVGYLDGIFIEADSFHGCRTIKNKYEISIDKIYIDPPYNTGSDGFVYKDGYKHSSWLSMIDDRIRSHAALMKKDAIFSSSIDKDENRNLLPLLFDIFGENGFVEECVWQKSYGGGSKTKHINNLHEYVHVFSLNKSDLPYLELPPSGDVEKYYKYKDEKFSVRGPYRLQPLNTNSNDFRSNLTFPIPVYGKLSKEDLNKINDNEVVLERERTGEWGFYYKDGGQFIVECAFPKRQWQWSWDRVKTSLRNNELQFDEQNGGWVVSYKQYLCDEGGEQRGSKPSSIYIGPYTQTGTSEVRSIFGEDVTKFPKPTGMIEKFLGINYKKKNDIVLLDS
;
A
#
# COMPACT_ATOMS: atom_id res chain seq x y z
N MET A 1 15.17 -23.45 -45.58
CA MET A 1 13.94 -22.77 -45.10
C MET A 1 13.72 -23.01 -43.61
N ALA A 2 13.68 -24.27 -43.12
CA ALA A 2 13.58 -24.58 -41.68
C ALA A 2 14.73 -24.01 -40.81
N VAL A 3 15.98 -24.02 -41.29
CA VAL A 3 17.14 -23.42 -40.58
C VAL A 3 17.00 -21.90 -40.42
N ALA A 4 16.53 -21.19 -41.46
CA ALA A 4 16.27 -19.76 -41.41
C ALA A 4 15.10 -19.42 -40.45
N ILE A 5 14.08 -20.29 -40.37
CA ILE A 5 12.99 -20.14 -39.40
C ILE A 5 13.50 -20.38 -37.97
N ALA A 6 14.35 -21.39 -37.76
CA ALA A 6 14.99 -21.67 -36.47
C ALA A 6 15.84 -20.49 -35.96
N GLU A 7 16.64 -19.88 -36.84
CA GLU A 7 17.41 -18.66 -36.55
C GLU A 7 16.49 -17.52 -36.11
N THR A 8 15.36 -17.30 -36.77
CA THR A 8 14.43 -16.23 -36.39
C THR A 8 13.77 -16.42 -35.01
N HIS A 9 13.45 -17.65 -34.60
CA HIS A 9 12.90 -17.93 -33.25
C HIS A 9 13.95 -17.79 -32.15
N LYS A 10 15.17 -18.28 -32.40
CA LYS A 10 16.32 -18.11 -31.50
C LYS A 10 16.62 -16.62 -31.29
N GLU A 11 16.75 -15.84 -32.35
CA GLU A 11 17.00 -14.39 -32.27
C GLU A 11 15.89 -13.65 -31.54
N ARG A 12 14.63 -14.02 -31.78
CA ARG A 12 13.48 -13.43 -31.09
C ARG A 12 13.52 -13.72 -29.58
N PHE A 13 13.89 -14.94 -29.19
CA PHE A 13 14.05 -15.28 -27.77
C PHE A 13 15.24 -14.56 -27.13
N ILE A 14 16.38 -14.48 -27.81
CA ILE A 14 17.54 -13.71 -27.35
C ILE A 14 17.18 -12.24 -27.12
N LYS A 15 16.43 -11.64 -28.05
CA LYS A 15 15.94 -10.27 -27.91
C LYS A 15 15.05 -10.11 -26.67
N LEU A 16 14.12 -11.05 -26.46
CA LEU A 16 13.29 -11.05 -25.24
C LEU A 16 14.16 -11.15 -23.99
N LEU A 17 15.18 -12.01 -23.95
CA LEU A 17 16.07 -12.10 -22.80
C LEU A 17 16.83 -10.79 -22.55
N HIS A 18 17.30 -10.12 -23.60
CA HIS A 18 17.89 -8.78 -23.45
C HIS A 18 16.91 -7.77 -22.85
N GLU A 19 15.65 -7.80 -23.27
CA GLU A 19 14.58 -6.97 -22.69
C GLU A 19 14.31 -7.36 -21.21
N LEU A 20 14.15 -8.65 -20.89
CA LEU A 20 13.92 -9.15 -19.53
C LEU A 20 15.00 -8.70 -18.56
N PHE A 21 16.27 -8.80 -18.98
CA PHE A 21 17.42 -8.36 -18.20
C PHE A 21 17.69 -6.86 -18.30
N GLN A 22 16.88 -6.14 -19.09
CA GLN A 22 16.99 -4.70 -19.36
C GLN A 22 18.39 -4.30 -19.85
N LEU A 23 19.06 -5.19 -20.58
CA LEU A 23 20.36 -4.95 -21.21
C LEU A 23 20.25 -3.98 -22.39
N ASP A 24 19.06 -3.85 -22.96
CA ASP A 24 18.73 -2.94 -24.05
C ASP A 24 18.48 -1.49 -23.59
N LYS A 25 18.47 -1.26 -22.28
CA LYS A 25 18.32 0.06 -21.65
C LYS A 25 19.66 0.54 -21.05
N PRO A 26 20.62 1.01 -21.86
CA PRO A 26 21.91 1.52 -21.39
C PRO A 26 21.79 2.75 -20.49
N GLU A 27 20.62 3.40 -20.49
CA GLU A 27 20.22 4.42 -19.55
C GLU A 27 20.01 3.90 -18.11
N LEU A 28 19.76 2.62 -17.87
CA LEU A 28 19.64 2.10 -16.50
C LEU A 28 21.02 1.77 -15.94
N ASP A 29 21.91 2.75 -15.78
CA ASP A 29 23.29 2.55 -15.28
C ASP A 29 23.42 2.97 -13.80
N PHE A 30 22.58 2.38 -12.95
CA PHE A 30 22.58 2.65 -11.51
C PHE A 30 22.16 1.40 -10.72
N GLY A 31 22.61 1.30 -9.47
CA GLY A 31 22.26 0.20 -8.58
C GLY A 31 22.66 -1.18 -9.15
N LEU A 32 21.72 -2.12 -9.15
CA LEU A 32 21.93 -3.49 -9.68
C LEU A 32 22.23 -3.50 -11.19
N TYR A 33 21.63 -2.59 -11.95
CA TYR A 33 21.78 -2.58 -13.40
C TYR A 33 23.20 -2.22 -13.84
N ARG A 34 23.96 -1.47 -13.01
CA ARG A 34 25.40 -1.27 -13.21
C ARG A 34 26.18 -2.59 -13.18
N ILE A 35 25.81 -3.50 -12.28
CA ILE A 35 26.42 -4.85 -12.20
C ILE A 35 25.99 -5.70 -13.39
N MET A 36 24.73 -5.59 -13.81
CA MET A 36 24.19 -6.30 -14.97
C MET A 36 24.86 -5.87 -16.27
N HIS A 37 25.01 -4.56 -16.49
CA HIS A 37 25.71 -4.01 -17.65
C HIS A 37 27.19 -4.39 -17.65
N ALA A 38 27.86 -4.36 -16.49
CA ALA A 38 29.25 -4.82 -16.35
C ALA A 38 29.43 -6.33 -16.63
N LYS A 39 28.37 -7.13 -16.46
CA LYS A 39 28.34 -8.56 -16.80
C LYS A 39 27.55 -8.85 -18.07
N SER A 40 27.18 -7.84 -18.85
CA SER A 40 26.30 -8.00 -20.01
C SER A 40 26.94 -8.90 -21.07
N ASP A 41 28.27 -8.86 -21.23
CA ASP A 41 29.00 -9.74 -22.15
C ASP A 41 28.94 -11.21 -21.70
N GLN A 42 29.10 -11.48 -20.40
CA GLN A 42 29.00 -12.83 -19.85
C GLN A 42 27.57 -13.37 -20.00
N LEU A 43 26.59 -12.52 -19.74
CA LEU A 43 25.18 -12.87 -19.88
C LEU A 43 24.80 -13.06 -21.36
N SER A 44 25.31 -12.23 -22.25
CA SER A 44 25.11 -12.35 -23.69
C SER A 44 25.75 -13.62 -24.25
N ARG A 45 26.94 -14.01 -23.76
CA ARG A 45 27.56 -15.30 -24.10
C ARG A 45 26.74 -16.47 -23.59
N PHE A 46 26.29 -16.45 -22.33
CA PHE A 46 25.39 -17.48 -21.80
C PHE A 46 24.12 -17.63 -22.65
N ILE A 47 23.52 -16.51 -23.06
CA ILE A 47 22.30 -16.48 -23.86
C ILE A 47 22.53 -17.00 -25.29
N ARG A 48 23.65 -16.62 -25.93
CA ARG A 48 23.91 -16.94 -27.34
C ARG A 48 24.56 -18.31 -27.55
N GLU A 49 25.47 -18.68 -26.67
CA GLU A 49 26.36 -19.83 -26.80
C GLU A 49 25.88 -20.97 -25.88
N ASP A 50 25.89 -20.77 -24.55
CA ASP A 50 25.60 -21.86 -23.60
C ASP A 50 24.17 -22.41 -23.70
N LEU A 51 23.17 -21.53 -23.92
CA LEU A 51 21.78 -21.96 -24.08
C LEU A 51 21.58 -22.74 -25.39
N ALA A 52 22.26 -22.31 -26.46
CA ALA A 52 22.19 -22.97 -27.75
C ALA A 52 22.85 -24.35 -27.71
N GLN A 53 24.06 -24.42 -27.14
CA GLN A 53 24.79 -25.66 -26.96
C GLN A 53 23.98 -26.64 -26.09
N ALA A 54 23.38 -26.18 -25.00
CA ALA A 54 22.59 -27.04 -24.12
C ALA A 54 21.31 -27.61 -24.79
N ILE A 55 20.75 -26.92 -25.79
CA ILE A 55 19.63 -27.44 -26.60
C ILE A 55 20.17 -28.43 -27.63
N GLU A 56 21.26 -28.10 -28.32
CA GLU A 56 21.87 -28.97 -29.33
C GLU A 56 22.34 -30.30 -28.73
N ASP A 57 23.08 -30.26 -27.61
CA ASP A 57 23.55 -31.46 -26.89
C ASP A 57 22.40 -32.37 -26.45
N ALA A 58 21.25 -31.79 -26.09
CA ALA A 58 20.12 -32.55 -25.56
C ALA A 58 19.38 -33.37 -26.63
N PHE A 59 19.55 -33.05 -27.92
CA PHE A 59 18.95 -33.75 -29.05
C PHE A 59 19.97 -34.42 -29.99
N ALA A 60 21.27 -34.18 -29.77
CA ALA A 60 22.35 -34.75 -30.59
C ALA A 60 22.39 -36.29 -30.55
N GLU A 61 22.32 -36.91 -29.36
CA GLU A 61 22.46 -38.37 -29.19
C GLU A 61 21.30 -39.17 -29.81
N GLN A 62 20.09 -38.63 -29.81
CA GLN A 62 18.88 -39.35 -30.23
C GLN A 62 18.58 -39.18 -31.73
N GLY A 63 18.89 -38.00 -32.30
CA GLY A 63 18.76 -37.76 -33.73
C GLY A 63 19.66 -38.68 -34.56
N GLU A 64 20.88 -38.93 -34.10
CA GLU A 64 21.79 -39.90 -34.75
C GLU A 64 21.29 -41.34 -34.62
N GLN A 65 20.81 -41.77 -33.45
CA GLN A 65 20.27 -43.13 -33.27
C GLN A 65 19.01 -43.37 -34.13
N GLN A 66 18.09 -42.41 -34.20
CA GLN A 66 16.88 -42.51 -35.00
C GLN A 66 17.17 -42.47 -36.51
N LEU A 67 18.05 -41.58 -36.96
CA LEU A 67 18.48 -41.53 -38.36
C LEU A 67 19.29 -42.78 -38.75
N SER A 68 20.06 -43.36 -37.82
CA SER A 68 20.79 -44.62 -38.02
C SER A 68 19.83 -45.81 -38.14
N ALA A 69 18.83 -45.91 -37.26
CA ALA A 69 17.80 -46.95 -37.33
C ALA A 69 16.95 -46.85 -38.61
N MET A 70 16.55 -45.64 -39.01
CA MET A 70 15.81 -45.42 -40.27
C MET A 70 16.68 -45.67 -41.51
N ARG A 71 17.99 -45.39 -41.46
CA ARG A 71 18.93 -45.81 -42.52
C ARG A 71 19.01 -47.31 -42.62
N HIS A 72 19.11 -48.00 -41.49
CA HIS A 72 19.12 -49.46 -41.44
C HIS A 72 17.82 -50.06 -42.01
N ASP A 73 16.65 -49.51 -41.68
CA ASP A 73 15.35 -49.92 -42.25
C ASP A 73 15.26 -49.69 -43.76
N ILE A 74 15.82 -48.57 -44.27
CA ILE A 74 15.93 -48.34 -45.72
C ILE A 74 16.82 -49.40 -46.36
N ASP A 75 17.96 -49.73 -45.74
CA ASP A 75 18.92 -50.70 -46.27
C ASP A 75 18.35 -52.13 -46.25
N GLU A 76 17.60 -52.51 -45.22
CA GLU A 76 16.89 -53.80 -45.15
C GLU A 76 15.78 -53.92 -46.20
N LYS A 77 14.95 -52.89 -46.34
CA LYS A 77 13.88 -52.87 -47.37
C LYS A 77 14.45 -52.85 -48.78
N ARG A 78 15.62 -52.23 -48.98
CA ARG A 78 16.36 -52.24 -50.24
C ARG A 78 16.91 -53.63 -50.55
N LYS A 79 17.50 -54.32 -49.58
CA LYS A 79 17.94 -55.72 -49.72
C LYS A 79 16.79 -56.68 -50.01
N GLN A 80 15.65 -56.55 -49.33
CA GLN A 80 14.46 -57.36 -49.64
C GLN A 80 13.95 -57.12 -51.06
N ALA A 81 13.98 -55.88 -51.55
CA ALA A 81 13.61 -55.57 -52.93
C ALA A 81 14.60 -56.16 -53.96
N GLU A 82 15.91 -56.22 -53.63
CA GLU A 82 16.94 -56.90 -54.43
C GLU A 82 16.71 -58.42 -54.48
N GLU A 83 16.43 -59.06 -53.33
CA GLU A 83 16.19 -60.51 -53.23
C GLU A 83 14.91 -60.97 -53.97
N LEU A 84 13.90 -60.11 -54.03
CA LEU A 84 12.65 -60.35 -54.77
C LEU A 84 12.76 -60.09 -56.28
N GLY A 85 13.96 -59.74 -56.78
CA GLY A 85 14.23 -59.58 -58.22
C GLY A 85 13.71 -58.28 -58.83
N ALA A 86 13.55 -57.22 -58.04
CA ALA A 86 13.10 -55.93 -58.56
C ALA A 86 14.15 -55.34 -59.54
N PRO A 87 13.75 -54.86 -60.73
CA PRO A 87 14.68 -54.32 -61.74
C PRO A 87 15.35 -53.00 -61.30
N ASP A 88 14.75 -52.27 -60.35
CA ASP A 88 15.36 -51.14 -59.65
C ASP A 88 14.92 -51.15 -58.16
N PRO A 89 15.77 -51.68 -57.25
CA PRO A 89 15.47 -51.78 -55.81
C PRO A 89 15.23 -50.43 -55.15
N ASP A 90 15.86 -49.36 -55.66
CA ASP A 90 15.75 -48.00 -55.13
C ASP A 90 14.40 -47.35 -55.51
N SER A 91 13.70 -47.89 -56.51
CA SER A 91 12.38 -47.45 -56.94
C SER A 91 11.21 -48.23 -56.35
N ALA A 92 11.48 -49.27 -55.55
CA ALA A 92 10.45 -50.09 -54.91
C ALA A 92 9.55 -49.24 -53.99
N PRO A 93 8.22 -49.45 -53.96
CA PRO A 93 7.29 -48.64 -53.18
C PRO A 93 7.64 -48.55 -51.69
N ALA A 94 8.07 -49.66 -51.08
CA ALA A 94 8.47 -49.72 -49.68
C ALA A 94 9.75 -48.93 -49.38
N VAL A 95 10.73 -48.95 -50.30
CA VAL A 95 11.99 -48.19 -50.18
C VAL A 95 11.75 -46.70 -50.40
N LYS A 96 10.88 -46.32 -51.34
CA LYS A 96 10.44 -44.93 -51.53
C LYS A 96 9.69 -44.38 -50.33
N GLN A 97 8.79 -45.17 -49.71
CA GLN A 97 8.11 -44.78 -48.48
C GLN A 97 9.09 -44.62 -47.31
N ALA A 98 10.00 -45.57 -47.11
CA ALA A 98 11.01 -45.48 -46.04
C ALA A 98 11.97 -44.30 -46.24
N ARG A 99 12.41 -44.02 -47.49
CA ARG A 99 13.21 -42.83 -47.83
C ARG A 99 12.44 -41.53 -47.63
N ALA A 100 11.17 -41.49 -48.00
CA ALA A 100 10.33 -40.31 -47.75
C ALA A 100 10.18 -40.05 -46.25
N ALA A 101 9.94 -41.08 -45.45
CA ALA A 101 9.88 -41.00 -43.98
C ALA A 101 11.23 -40.54 -43.38
N TYR A 102 12.36 -41.07 -43.85
CA TYR A 102 13.70 -40.61 -43.45
C TYR A 102 13.95 -39.14 -43.83
N HIS A 103 13.54 -38.72 -45.03
CA HIS A 103 13.68 -37.33 -45.46
C HIS A 103 12.79 -36.38 -44.64
N VAL A 104 11.59 -36.80 -44.25
CA VAL A 104 10.69 -36.06 -43.34
C VAL A 104 11.30 -35.98 -41.94
N ALA A 105 11.74 -37.11 -41.35
CA ALA A 105 12.37 -37.14 -40.03
C ALA A 105 13.68 -36.31 -39.98
N LYS A 106 14.45 -36.29 -41.07
CA LYS A 106 15.64 -35.45 -41.24
C LYS A 106 15.30 -33.96 -41.35
N GLN A 107 14.13 -33.61 -41.89
CA GLN A 107 13.62 -32.23 -41.93
C GLN A 107 12.93 -31.82 -40.62
N GLU A 108 12.35 -32.78 -39.88
CA GLU A 108 11.70 -32.62 -38.57
C GLU A 108 12.67 -32.53 -37.39
N GLN A 109 13.98 -32.39 -37.64
CA GLN A 109 15.00 -31.97 -36.68
C GLN A 109 14.76 -30.53 -36.16
N SER A 110 13.51 -30.11 -36.05
CA SER A 110 12.97 -28.80 -35.64
C SER A 110 12.59 -28.74 -34.15
N ALA A 111 12.87 -29.79 -33.36
CA ALA A 111 12.60 -29.83 -31.92
C ALA A 111 13.24 -28.65 -31.14
N SER A 112 14.36 -28.11 -31.64
CA SER A 112 15.00 -26.91 -31.09
C SER A 112 14.18 -25.64 -31.31
N VAL A 113 13.54 -25.48 -32.46
CA VAL A 113 12.67 -24.33 -32.82
C VAL A 113 11.49 -24.24 -31.87
N ASP A 114 10.86 -25.38 -31.61
CA ASP A 114 9.73 -25.46 -30.68
C ASP A 114 10.12 -25.08 -29.26
N ILE A 115 11.31 -25.48 -28.79
CA ILE A 115 11.77 -25.12 -27.43
C ILE A 115 11.97 -23.62 -27.31
N TYR A 116 12.62 -22.99 -28.28
CA TYR A 116 12.78 -21.53 -28.29
C TYR A 116 11.43 -20.81 -28.32
N ASP A 117 10.48 -21.29 -29.12
CA ASP A 117 9.14 -20.71 -29.20
C ASP A 117 8.36 -20.88 -27.88
N HIS A 118 8.43 -22.06 -27.25
CA HIS A 118 7.79 -22.28 -25.95
C HIS A 118 8.41 -21.43 -24.84
N LEU A 119 9.75 -21.29 -24.80
CA LEU A 119 10.42 -20.40 -23.84
C LEU A 119 10.01 -18.94 -24.07
N TYR A 120 10.01 -18.48 -25.33
CA TYR A 120 9.59 -17.13 -25.68
C TYR A 120 8.15 -16.87 -25.25
N ARG A 121 7.21 -17.75 -25.62
CA ARG A 121 5.79 -17.64 -25.25
C ARG A 121 5.60 -17.64 -23.73
N PHE A 122 6.34 -18.48 -23.01
CA PHE A 122 6.25 -18.52 -21.56
C PHE A 122 6.68 -17.21 -20.91
N PHE A 123 7.89 -16.72 -21.18
CA PHE A 123 8.41 -15.52 -20.50
C PHE A 123 7.69 -14.24 -20.95
N SER A 124 7.33 -14.12 -22.23
CA SER A 124 6.61 -12.93 -22.75
C SER A 124 5.20 -12.78 -22.18
N ARG A 125 4.56 -13.86 -21.69
CA ARG A 125 3.25 -13.79 -20.99
C ARG A 125 3.33 -13.02 -19.68
N TYR A 126 4.47 -13.07 -19.00
CA TYR A 126 4.64 -12.57 -17.64
C TYR A 126 5.51 -11.33 -17.53
N TYR A 127 5.92 -10.72 -18.65
CA TYR A 127 6.77 -9.54 -18.65
C TYR A 127 6.20 -8.44 -19.54
N ASP A 128 6.09 -7.23 -18.99
CA ASP A 128 5.66 -6.04 -19.73
C ASP A 128 6.48 -4.82 -19.30
N LYS A 129 7.15 -4.18 -20.28
CA LYS A 129 7.84 -2.88 -20.15
C LYS A 129 8.87 -2.70 -19.01
N GLY A 130 9.30 -3.77 -18.35
CA GLY A 130 10.23 -3.68 -17.23
C GLY A 130 9.78 -4.47 -16.00
N ASP A 131 8.49 -4.82 -15.93
CA ASP A 131 7.88 -5.42 -14.74
C ASP A 131 7.38 -6.84 -15.01
N PHE A 132 7.44 -7.69 -13.98
CA PHE A 132 6.89 -9.04 -14.01
C PHE A 132 5.43 -9.07 -13.57
N MET A 133 4.51 -9.32 -14.48
CA MET A 133 3.07 -9.29 -14.21
C MET A 133 2.58 -10.58 -13.54
N SER A 134 1.97 -10.47 -12.36
CA SER A 134 1.34 -11.58 -11.64
C SER A 134 -0.05 -11.90 -12.22
N ARG A 135 -0.09 -12.33 -13.48
CA ARG A 135 -1.31 -12.76 -14.18
C ARG A 135 -1.36 -14.28 -14.21
N ARG A 136 -2.52 -14.89 -13.96
CA ARG A 136 -2.75 -16.29 -14.31
C ARG A 136 -3.28 -16.36 -15.73
N HIS A 137 -2.73 -17.24 -16.56
CA HIS A 137 -3.23 -17.45 -17.92
C HIS A 137 -4.16 -18.66 -17.94
N HIS A 138 -5.43 -18.43 -18.25
CA HIS A 138 -6.42 -19.48 -18.46
C HIS A 138 -6.51 -19.77 -19.95
N VAL A 139 -6.36 -21.03 -20.35
CA VAL A 139 -6.58 -21.43 -21.75
C VAL A 139 -8.08 -21.32 -22.03
N ALA A 140 -8.45 -20.63 -23.12
CA ALA A 140 -9.85 -20.53 -23.54
C ALA A 140 -10.40 -21.91 -23.92
N GLU A 141 -11.61 -22.20 -23.48
CA GLU A 141 -12.34 -23.42 -23.84
C GLU A 141 -12.58 -23.47 -25.36
N ASN A 142 -12.39 -24.63 -25.96
CA ASN A 142 -12.77 -24.87 -27.34
C ASN A 142 -13.24 -26.32 -27.52
N ASP A 143 -13.73 -26.68 -28.71
CA ASP A 143 -14.30 -28.00 -29.01
C ASP A 143 -13.33 -29.18 -28.76
N SER A 144 -12.05 -28.90 -28.49
CA SER A 144 -11.00 -29.88 -28.17
C SER A 144 -10.31 -29.61 -26.82
N ARG A 145 -10.81 -28.68 -26.00
CA ARG A 145 -10.18 -28.24 -24.74
C ARG A 145 -11.22 -27.80 -23.72
N ALA A 146 -11.35 -28.53 -22.61
CA ALA A 146 -12.12 -28.09 -21.44
C ALA A 146 -11.37 -26.98 -20.68
N ALA A 147 -12.09 -25.98 -20.17
CA ALA A 147 -11.49 -24.94 -19.34
C ALA A 147 -10.97 -25.53 -18.01
N PRO A 148 -9.70 -25.28 -17.62
CA PRO A 148 -9.21 -25.74 -16.32
C PRO A 148 -9.89 -24.93 -15.20
N TYR A 149 -10.87 -25.55 -14.52
CA TYR A 149 -11.44 -25.05 -13.27
C TYR A 149 -10.35 -25.06 -12.19
N ALA A 150 -9.82 -23.87 -11.86
CA ALA A 150 -8.63 -23.71 -11.00
C ALA A 150 -8.93 -23.14 -9.61
N VAL A 151 -10.20 -22.88 -9.28
CA VAL A 151 -10.61 -22.53 -7.92
C VAL A 151 -11.16 -23.81 -7.27
N PRO A 152 -10.51 -24.35 -6.23
CA PRO A 152 -11.07 -25.47 -5.48
C PRO A 152 -12.47 -25.08 -4.98
N TYR A 153 -13.43 -25.98 -5.08
CA TYR A 153 -14.77 -25.81 -4.53
C TYR A 153 -14.75 -26.06 -3.01
N ASP A 154 -13.91 -25.31 -2.29
CA ASP A 154 -13.67 -25.43 -0.83
C ASP A 154 -14.33 -24.29 -0.02
N GLY A 155 -15.23 -23.53 -0.66
CA GLY A 155 -15.89 -22.36 -0.06
C GLY A 155 -15.13 -21.04 -0.23
N ARG A 156 -13.96 -21.04 -0.89
CA ARG A 156 -13.22 -19.82 -1.29
C ARG A 156 -13.64 -19.29 -2.66
N GLU A 157 -14.93 -19.32 -2.96
CA GLU A 157 -15.49 -19.01 -4.29
C GLU A 157 -15.18 -17.58 -4.77
N VAL A 158 -14.82 -16.67 -3.87
CA VAL A 158 -14.42 -15.30 -4.17
C VAL A 158 -13.00 -15.05 -3.67
N TYR A 159 -12.04 -14.92 -4.59
CA TYR A 159 -10.67 -14.52 -4.31
C TYR A 159 -10.41 -13.13 -4.88
N LEU A 160 -10.05 -12.17 -4.01
CA LEU A 160 -9.60 -10.86 -4.48
C LEU A 160 -8.24 -11.00 -5.17
N HIS A 161 -8.22 -10.82 -6.49
CA HIS A 161 -7.01 -10.81 -7.30
C HIS A 161 -6.90 -9.50 -8.08
N TRP A 162 -5.69 -8.97 -8.17
CA TRP A 162 -5.36 -7.84 -9.05
C TRP A 162 -3.99 -8.04 -9.68
N ALA A 163 -3.72 -7.32 -10.77
CA ALA A 163 -2.59 -7.58 -11.65
C ALA A 163 -1.20 -7.49 -10.99
N ASN A 164 -1.08 -6.70 -9.92
CA ASN A 164 0.18 -6.38 -9.25
C ASN A 164 0.22 -6.91 -7.79
N LYS A 165 -0.66 -7.86 -7.42
CA LYS A 165 -0.84 -8.34 -6.03
C LYS A 165 0.46 -8.78 -5.35
N ASP A 166 1.28 -9.53 -6.07
CA ASP A 166 2.53 -10.07 -5.54
C ASP A 166 3.71 -9.12 -5.74
N GLN A 167 3.48 -7.81 -5.87
CA GLN A 167 4.53 -6.84 -6.15
C GLN A 167 4.49 -5.66 -5.16
N TYR A 168 5.67 -5.18 -4.80
CA TYR A 168 5.83 -3.88 -4.14
C TYR A 168 5.64 -2.77 -5.17
N TYR A 169 4.83 -1.77 -4.83
CA TYR A 169 4.77 -0.52 -5.59
C TYR A 169 5.90 0.41 -5.14
N VAL A 170 6.74 0.84 -6.08
CA VAL A 170 7.80 1.83 -5.83
C VAL A 170 7.44 3.13 -6.52
N LYS A 171 7.09 4.14 -5.72
CA LYS A 171 6.79 5.47 -6.22
C LYS A 171 8.08 6.12 -6.72
N SER A 172 8.15 6.39 -8.02
CA SER A 172 9.29 7.04 -8.66
C SER A 172 9.57 8.46 -8.13
N SER A 173 8.60 9.08 -7.45
CA SER A 173 8.70 10.46 -7.00
C SER A 173 9.20 10.68 -5.57
N GLU A 174 9.48 9.64 -4.77
CA GLU A 174 9.90 9.81 -3.36
C GLU A 174 11.41 9.59 -3.14
N THR A 175 12.18 9.42 -4.21
CA THR A 175 13.66 9.40 -4.19
C THR A 175 14.26 10.62 -4.92
N LEU A 176 13.51 11.73 -4.94
CA LEU A 176 13.63 12.79 -5.95
C LEU A 176 14.60 13.95 -5.68
N ALA A 177 15.30 14.01 -4.55
CA ALA A 177 16.14 15.19 -4.32
C ALA A 177 17.43 15.18 -5.15
N ASN A 178 18.07 14.03 -5.37
CA ASN A 178 19.48 13.98 -5.79
C ASN A 178 19.77 12.84 -6.79
N PHE A 179 19.90 13.15 -8.07
CA PHE A 179 20.57 12.26 -9.02
C PHE A 179 22.04 12.68 -9.12
N THR A 180 22.93 11.87 -8.58
CA THR A 180 24.37 12.15 -8.61
C THR A 180 25.10 11.12 -9.45
N PHE A 181 26.01 11.57 -10.31
CA PHE A 181 26.94 10.71 -11.02
C PHE A 181 28.35 11.29 -10.99
N ASN A 182 29.35 10.40 -11.09
CA ASN A 182 30.75 10.78 -11.20
C ASN A 182 31.16 10.77 -12.67
N LEU A 183 31.56 11.94 -13.19
CA LEU A 183 31.91 12.14 -14.58
C LEU A 183 33.16 11.35 -14.99
N ASN A 184 34.15 11.23 -14.09
CA ASN A 184 35.36 10.44 -14.35
C ASN A 184 35.04 8.94 -14.47
N GLU A 185 34.13 8.42 -13.64
CA GLU A 185 33.66 7.03 -13.77
C GLU A 185 32.88 6.83 -15.07
N ALA A 186 32.01 7.78 -15.42
CA ALA A 186 31.20 7.72 -16.63
C ALA A 186 32.07 7.66 -17.91
N LEU A 187 33.11 8.50 -17.97
CA LEU A 187 34.08 8.54 -19.06
C LEU A 187 34.90 7.25 -19.12
N LYS A 188 35.32 6.70 -17.97
CA LYS A 188 36.02 5.40 -17.92
C LYS A 188 35.16 4.25 -18.43
N THR A 189 33.87 4.22 -18.12
CA THR A 189 32.95 3.17 -18.61
C THR A 189 32.76 3.25 -20.13
N LEU A 190 32.69 4.46 -20.68
CA LEU A 190 32.70 4.69 -22.13
C LEU A 190 34.03 4.28 -22.77
N GLN A 191 35.15 4.50 -22.10
CA GLN A 191 36.46 4.05 -22.57
C GLN A 191 36.65 2.54 -22.46
N GLY A 192 36.10 1.87 -21.45
CA GLY A 192 36.12 0.40 -21.34
C GLY A 192 35.35 -0.29 -22.46
N SER A 193 34.30 0.37 -22.96
CA SER A 193 33.58 -0.03 -24.19
C SER A 193 34.26 0.45 -25.48
N ALA A 194 35.22 1.39 -25.40
CA ALA A 194 36.00 1.95 -26.51
C ALA A 194 37.52 1.67 -26.45
N ALA A 195 37.99 0.70 -25.66
CA ALA A 195 39.40 0.34 -25.55
C ALA A 195 39.98 -0.26 -26.86
N GLN A 196 39.14 -0.42 -27.89
CA GLN A 196 39.55 -0.68 -29.27
C GLN A 196 40.07 0.55 -30.04
N ALA A 197 40.00 1.78 -29.50
CA ALA A 197 40.29 3.01 -30.26
C ALA A 197 41.42 3.92 -29.73
N GLY A 198 42.23 3.50 -28.75
CA GLY A 198 43.57 4.07 -28.51
C GLY A 198 43.66 5.50 -27.93
N LEU A 199 42.68 5.97 -27.15
CA LEU A 199 42.77 7.26 -26.43
C LEU A 199 42.87 7.02 -24.92
N ALA A 200 44.04 7.29 -24.34
CA ALA A 200 44.29 7.21 -22.90
C ALA A 200 44.07 8.58 -22.24
N PHE A 201 43.31 8.62 -21.14
CA PHE A 201 43.23 9.77 -20.24
C PHE A 201 44.00 9.44 -18.96
N ASP A 202 45.02 10.23 -18.65
CA ASP A 202 45.85 10.08 -17.44
C ASP A 202 45.08 10.61 -16.23
N SER A 203 44.85 9.76 -15.22
CA SER A 203 43.96 10.08 -14.10
C SER A 203 44.75 10.56 -12.88
N THR A 204 44.88 11.86 -12.73
CA THR A 204 45.27 12.51 -11.47
C THR A 204 44.38 13.74 -11.23
N ASP A 205 43.09 13.57 -10.92
CA ASP A 205 42.30 14.69 -10.40
C ASP A 205 41.01 14.29 -9.68
N ALA A 206 40.53 15.21 -8.82
CA ALA A 206 39.39 15.09 -7.91
C ALA A 206 38.12 14.51 -8.57
N ALA A 207 37.28 13.84 -7.77
CA ALA A 207 36.04 13.25 -8.25
C ALA A 207 35.08 14.33 -8.80
N LEU A 208 34.98 14.44 -10.13
CA LEU A 208 34.06 15.36 -10.81
C LEU A 208 32.61 14.86 -10.65
N LYS A 209 31.96 15.19 -9.53
CA LYS A 209 30.56 14.84 -9.30
C LYS A 209 29.64 15.86 -9.94
N VAL A 210 28.56 15.35 -10.53
CA VAL A 210 27.46 16.13 -11.08
C VAL A 210 26.18 15.71 -10.38
N HIS A 211 25.41 16.67 -9.89
CA HIS A 211 24.12 16.50 -9.23
C HIS A 211 23.02 17.08 -10.09
N CYS A 212 21.90 16.39 -10.27
CA CYS A 212 20.66 16.97 -10.77
C CYS A 212 19.68 17.08 -9.58
N ARG A 213 19.14 18.27 -9.34
CA ARG A 213 18.16 18.53 -8.27
C ARG A 213 17.00 19.37 -8.79
N VAL A 214 15.83 19.17 -8.20
CA VAL A 214 14.73 20.15 -8.30
C VAL A 214 14.99 21.27 -7.30
N VAL A 215 14.73 22.53 -7.66
CA VAL A 215 14.94 23.65 -6.75
C VAL A 215 13.78 23.73 -5.74
N ASP A 216 14.09 23.77 -4.44
CA ASP A 216 13.10 23.77 -3.33
C ASP A 216 12.03 24.87 -3.46
N ALA A 217 12.35 26.01 -4.09
CA ALA A 217 11.39 27.11 -4.29
C ALA A 217 10.20 26.72 -5.20
N THR A 218 10.32 25.68 -6.03
CA THR A 218 9.19 25.12 -6.80
C THR A 218 8.31 24.15 -6.02
N GLU A 219 8.74 23.70 -4.83
CA GLU A 219 7.89 22.93 -3.91
C GLU A 219 6.99 23.84 -3.05
N GLY A 220 7.32 25.14 -2.93
CA GLY A 220 6.59 26.13 -2.12
C GLY A 220 5.65 27.08 -2.89
N GLU A 221 5.70 27.15 -4.22
CA GLU A 221 4.73 27.93 -5.00
C GLU A 221 3.39 27.18 -5.13
N HIS A 222 2.63 27.17 -4.04
CA HIS A 222 1.23 26.73 -3.99
C HIS A 222 0.23 27.89 -4.20
N SER A 223 0.69 29.04 -4.67
CA SER A 223 -0.14 30.20 -4.96
C SER A 223 -0.56 30.23 -6.44
N ASP A 224 -1.85 30.01 -6.69
CA ASP A 224 -2.58 30.58 -7.85
C ASP A 224 -2.25 30.14 -9.29
N VAL A 225 -1.91 28.87 -9.55
CA VAL A 225 -1.91 28.34 -10.93
C VAL A 225 -2.95 27.25 -11.11
N LYS A 226 -3.90 27.46 -12.03
CA LYS A 226 -4.98 26.51 -12.40
C LYS A 226 -4.42 25.10 -12.64
N GLU A 227 -4.88 24.19 -11.79
CA GLU A 227 -4.33 22.87 -11.47
C GLU A 227 -4.78 21.75 -12.42
N SER A 228 -4.63 21.94 -13.74
CA SER A 228 -5.01 20.93 -14.74
C SER A 228 -3.96 20.71 -15.82
N THR A 229 -2.69 21.01 -15.54
CA THR A 229 -1.63 20.97 -16.55
C THR A 229 -0.52 20.04 -16.09
N GLU A 230 -0.38 18.95 -16.85
CA GLU A 230 0.72 17.97 -16.80
C GLU A 230 2.07 18.66 -16.54
N ARG A 231 2.84 18.16 -15.56
CA ARG A 231 4.12 18.74 -15.13
C ARG A 231 5.30 18.12 -15.87
N PHE A 232 6.34 18.92 -16.09
CA PHE A 232 7.54 18.51 -16.81
C PHE A 232 8.79 18.92 -16.03
N PHE A 233 9.87 18.15 -16.19
CA PHE A 233 11.20 18.59 -15.76
C PHE A 233 11.71 19.62 -16.75
N ILE A 234 11.83 20.87 -16.29
CA ILE A 234 12.29 22.02 -17.06
C ILE A 234 13.58 22.52 -16.41
N ILE A 235 14.62 22.81 -17.18
CA ILE A 235 15.84 23.39 -16.60
C ILE A 235 15.54 24.80 -16.06
N HIS A 236 16.10 25.15 -14.92
CA HIS A 236 15.94 26.50 -14.37
C HIS A 236 16.48 27.53 -15.36
N HIS A 237 15.65 28.51 -15.73
CA HIS A 237 15.94 29.42 -16.85
C HIS A 237 17.17 30.31 -16.60
N ASP A 238 17.21 30.95 -15.42
CA ASP A 238 18.27 31.91 -15.07
C ASP A 238 19.53 31.26 -14.51
N LYS A 239 19.38 30.16 -13.76
CA LYS A 239 20.47 29.47 -13.06
C LYS A 239 20.47 27.97 -13.37
N PRO A 240 20.68 27.56 -14.64
CA PRO A 240 20.63 26.15 -15.03
C PRO A 240 21.72 25.31 -14.34
N ILE A 241 22.84 25.94 -13.96
CA ILE A 241 23.94 25.31 -13.24
C ILE A 241 24.35 26.13 -12.01
N ARG A 242 24.94 25.45 -11.02
CA ARG A 242 25.56 26.04 -9.84
C ARG A 242 26.76 25.19 -9.42
N LEU A 243 27.80 25.80 -8.87
CA LEU A 243 28.88 25.07 -8.19
C LEU A 243 28.55 24.96 -6.69
N ASP A 244 28.62 23.74 -6.16
CA ASP A 244 28.47 23.43 -4.74
C ASP A 244 29.79 22.85 -4.21
N GLY A 245 30.66 23.72 -3.72
CA GLY A 245 32.06 23.38 -3.45
C GLY A 245 32.80 23.02 -4.73
N ALA A 246 33.26 21.76 -4.83
CA ALA A 246 33.92 21.22 -6.02
C ALA A 246 32.96 20.51 -6.99
N ASP A 247 31.68 20.35 -6.62
CA ASP A 247 30.70 19.57 -7.38
C ASP A 247 29.84 20.48 -8.28
N LEU A 248 29.41 19.97 -9.43
CA LEU A 248 28.50 20.66 -10.34
C LEU A 248 27.04 20.29 -10.02
N LEU A 249 26.17 21.29 -9.87
CA LEU A 249 24.74 21.13 -9.66
C LEU A 249 23.97 21.62 -10.90
N LEU A 250 23.14 20.76 -11.47
CA LEU A 250 22.15 21.05 -12.52
C LEU A 250 20.79 21.27 -11.85
N GLN A 251 20.20 22.44 -12.08
CA GLN A 251 18.99 22.87 -11.38
C GLN A 251 17.76 22.76 -12.27
N PHE A 252 16.79 21.95 -11.84
CA PHE A 252 15.51 21.73 -12.52
C PHE A 252 14.35 22.34 -11.74
N GLU A 253 13.29 22.65 -12.46
CA GLU A 253 11.96 22.97 -11.96
C GLU A 253 11.02 21.84 -12.38
N TYR A 254 10.13 21.40 -11.48
CA TYR A 254 9.11 20.41 -11.78
C TYR A 254 7.72 21.03 -11.71
N ARG A 255 7.31 21.64 -12.82
CA ARG A 255 6.13 22.50 -12.91
C ARG A 255 5.34 22.27 -14.19
N PRO A 256 4.09 22.74 -14.26
CA PRO A 256 3.35 22.77 -15.52
C PRO A 256 4.05 23.64 -16.56
N ASP A 257 3.86 23.27 -17.82
CA ASP A 257 4.44 23.98 -18.95
C ASP A 257 3.35 24.61 -19.83
N PRO A 258 3.16 25.94 -19.78
CA PRO A 258 2.17 26.64 -20.60
C PRO A 258 2.40 26.46 -22.10
N GLU A 259 3.62 26.15 -22.53
CA GLU A 259 3.98 25.99 -23.94
C GLU A 259 3.68 24.58 -24.47
N LYS A 260 3.18 23.66 -23.62
CA LYS A 260 2.97 22.25 -23.97
C LYS A 260 2.09 22.08 -25.21
N THR A 261 2.61 21.34 -26.19
CA THR A 261 1.84 20.84 -27.34
C THR A 261 2.07 19.33 -27.56
N GLY A 262 1.04 18.61 -27.98
CA GLY A 262 1.13 17.17 -28.27
C GLY A 262 1.20 16.26 -27.02
N GLN A 263 1.77 15.06 -27.20
CA GLN A 263 1.86 14.03 -26.14
C GLN A 263 2.96 14.36 -25.11
N GLY A 264 2.68 14.19 -23.82
CA GLY A 264 3.60 14.54 -22.73
C GLY A 264 4.98 13.90 -22.83
N GLY A 265 5.08 12.61 -23.18
CA GLY A 265 6.38 11.95 -23.35
C GLY A 265 7.24 12.51 -24.50
N ALA A 266 6.61 13.01 -25.57
CA ALA A 266 7.33 13.70 -26.64
C ALA A 266 7.73 15.12 -26.21
N TRP A 267 6.87 15.78 -25.44
CA TRP A 267 7.13 17.11 -24.89
C TRP A 267 8.31 17.12 -23.90
N GLN A 268 8.37 16.14 -22.98
CA GLN A 268 9.51 16.00 -22.07
C GLN A 268 10.83 15.78 -22.82
N LYS A 269 10.83 15.01 -23.91
CA LYS A 269 12.01 14.83 -24.76
C LYS A 269 12.46 16.14 -25.40
N LYS A 270 11.53 16.97 -25.88
CA LYS A 270 11.83 18.30 -26.40
C LYS A 270 12.50 19.17 -25.34
N ARG A 271 11.93 19.24 -24.12
CA ARG A 271 12.52 20.00 -23.00
C ARG A 271 13.90 19.49 -22.57
N LEU A 272 14.18 18.21 -22.72
CA LEU A 272 15.51 17.67 -22.42
C LEU A 272 16.58 18.11 -23.43
N VAL A 273 16.22 18.22 -24.72
CA VAL A 273 17.12 18.76 -25.74
C VAL A 273 17.45 20.22 -25.45
N GLU A 274 16.42 21.02 -25.14
CA GLU A 274 16.60 22.43 -24.75
C GLU A 274 17.42 22.57 -23.45
N ALA A 275 17.19 21.68 -22.48
CA ALA A 275 17.97 21.65 -21.25
C ALA A 275 19.45 21.34 -21.52
N GLU A 276 19.73 20.39 -22.40
CA GLU A 276 21.10 20.05 -22.81
C GLU A 276 21.80 21.26 -23.44
N GLU A 277 21.15 21.94 -24.38
CA GLU A 277 21.69 23.16 -25.02
C GLU A 277 21.95 24.26 -23.98
N ARG A 278 20.99 24.52 -23.11
CA ARG A 278 21.08 25.58 -22.10
C ARG A 278 22.15 25.31 -21.04
N ILE A 279 22.27 24.06 -20.58
CA ILE A 279 23.34 23.65 -19.66
C ILE A 279 24.70 23.82 -20.34
N MET A 280 24.84 23.39 -21.60
CA MET A 280 26.10 23.52 -22.34
C MET A 280 26.49 24.99 -22.59
N GLU A 281 25.51 25.86 -22.85
CA GLU A 281 25.73 27.31 -22.93
C GLU A 281 26.21 27.89 -21.60
N ALA A 282 25.54 27.55 -20.49
CA ALA A 282 25.92 27.99 -19.16
C ALA A 282 27.31 27.50 -18.73
N LEU A 283 27.67 26.25 -19.09
CA LEU A 283 29.00 25.70 -18.85
C LEU A 283 30.09 26.40 -19.68
N ARG A 284 29.77 26.93 -20.87
CA ARG A 284 30.71 27.73 -21.67
C ARG A 284 30.92 29.12 -21.08
N ALA A 285 29.90 29.68 -20.43
CA ALA A 285 29.92 31.02 -19.84
C ALA A 285 30.47 31.06 -18.41
N THR A 286 30.78 29.90 -17.81
CA THR A 286 31.25 29.80 -16.41
C THR A 286 32.72 29.41 -16.37
N ASP A 287 33.52 30.13 -15.59
CA ASP A 287 34.93 29.80 -15.37
C ASP A 287 35.07 28.63 -14.37
N GLY A 288 36.13 27.83 -14.49
CA GLY A 288 36.42 26.72 -13.57
C GLY A 288 35.62 25.43 -13.81
N VAL A 289 34.78 25.35 -14.85
CA VAL A 289 33.99 24.16 -15.20
C VAL A 289 34.43 23.46 -16.50
N ALA A 290 35.63 23.76 -17.02
CA ALA A 290 36.10 23.21 -18.28
C ALA A 290 36.09 21.67 -18.33
N ALA A 291 36.52 21.01 -17.24
CA ALA A 291 36.50 19.55 -17.14
C ALA A 291 35.07 18.96 -17.20
N TYR A 292 34.10 19.65 -16.57
CA TYR A 292 32.69 19.28 -16.65
C TYR A 292 32.12 19.48 -18.06
N ARG A 293 32.39 20.64 -18.67
CA ARG A 293 31.96 20.97 -20.03
C ARG A 293 32.43 19.92 -21.04
N ASP A 294 33.72 19.58 -21.02
CA ASP A 294 34.33 18.69 -22.00
C ASP A 294 33.88 17.24 -21.77
N GLY A 295 33.81 16.80 -20.50
CA GLY A 295 33.32 15.46 -20.18
C GLY A 295 31.83 15.25 -20.51
N LEU A 296 30.97 16.22 -20.19
CA LEU A 296 29.53 16.15 -20.46
C LEU A 296 29.21 16.22 -21.97
N ALA A 297 30.03 16.91 -22.75
CA ALA A 297 29.93 16.97 -24.21
C ALA A 297 30.37 15.68 -24.93
N THR A 298 31.00 14.74 -24.24
CA THR A 298 31.53 13.51 -24.84
C THR A 298 30.40 12.69 -25.46
N ARG A 299 30.61 12.16 -26.67
CA ARG A 299 29.61 11.34 -27.36
C ARG A 299 29.40 9.99 -26.66
N ALA A 300 28.13 9.64 -26.47
CA ALA A 300 27.67 8.39 -25.87
C ALA A 300 26.54 7.76 -26.73
N PRO A 301 26.85 7.35 -27.98
CA PRO A 301 25.85 6.94 -28.96
C PRO A 301 25.08 5.66 -28.55
N THR A 302 23.89 5.49 -29.10
CA THR A 302 23.14 4.22 -29.11
C THR A 302 22.68 3.89 -30.53
N ASP A 303 22.22 2.66 -30.77
CA ASP A 303 21.68 2.24 -32.08
C ASP A 303 20.57 3.17 -32.60
N LYS A 304 19.79 3.77 -31.67
CA LYS A 304 18.70 4.70 -31.99
C LYS A 304 19.12 6.17 -31.96
N GLN A 305 20.15 6.56 -31.21
CA GLN A 305 20.60 7.94 -31.04
C GLN A 305 22.12 8.06 -31.22
N LYS A 306 22.55 8.19 -32.48
CA LYS A 306 23.99 8.23 -32.85
C LYS A 306 24.73 9.49 -32.38
N GLU A 307 23.99 10.58 -32.15
CA GLU A 307 24.56 11.88 -31.75
C GLU A 307 24.40 12.17 -30.25
N ARG A 308 23.90 11.21 -29.45
CA ARG A 308 23.65 11.42 -28.03
C ARG A 308 24.95 11.75 -27.28
N THR A 309 24.94 12.80 -26.46
CA THR A 309 26.06 13.14 -25.57
C THR A 309 25.93 12.45 -24.21
N LEU A 310 26.97 12.53 -23.39
CA LEU A 310 26.96 12.07 -22.01
C LEU A 310 25.93 12.85 -21.18
N LEU A 311 25.84 14.16 -21.39
CA LEU A 311 24.82 15.01 -20.76
C LEU A 311 23.42 14.52 -21.13
N GLY A 312 23.14 14.36 -22.42
CA GLY A 312 21.85 13.87 -22.92
C GLY A 312 21.49 12.49 -22.34
N LYS A 313 22.47 11.58 -22.21
CA LYS A 313 22.29 10.30 -21.51
C LYS A 313 21.80 10.54 -20.08
N TYR A 314 22.52 11.32 -19.28
CA TYR A 314 22.22 11.52 -17.86
C TYR A 314 20.93 12.34 -17.61
N LEU A 315 20.59 13.28 -18.49
CA LEU A 315 19.33 14.02 -18.43
C LEU A 315 18.12 13.12 -18.72
N GLN A 316 18.22 12.26 -19.74
CA GLN A 316 17.20 11.24 -20.02
C GLN A 316 17.09 10.23 -18.88
N GLN A 317 18.20 9.82 -18.27
CA GLN A 317 18.20 8.94 -17.09
C GLN A 317 17.46 9.57 -15.91
N TYR A 318 17.79 10.82 -15.59
CA TYR A 318 17.18 11.57 -14.50
C TYR A 318 15.66 11.66 -14.68
N THR A 319 15.20 12.10 -15.85
CA THR A 319 13.77 12.26 -16.14
C THR A 319 13.00 10.94 -16.31
N ALA A 320 13.58 9.94 -16.98
CA ALA A 320 12.95 8.62 -17.14
C ALA A 320 12.74 7.92 -15.78
N ARG A 321 13.74 8.00 -14.89
CA ARG A 321 13.64 7.48 -13.52
C ARG A 321 12.48 8.10 -12.73
N ASN A 322 12.13 9.34 -13.04
CA ASN A 322 11.13 10.11 -12.29
C ASN A 322 9.71 10.01 -12.87
N THR A 323 9.55 9.38 -14.04
CA THR A 323 8.28 9.35 -14.79
C THR A 323 7.65 7.95 -14.93
N MET A 324 8.34 6.89 -14.49
CA MET A 324 7.83 5.52 -14.58
C MET A 324 7.55 4.95 -13.19
N ASP A 325 6.37 4.38 -12.99
CA ASP A 325 6.10 3.53 -11.82
C ASP A 325 6.91 2.24 -11.96
N TYR A 326 7.48 1.75 -10.86
CA TYR A 326 8.28 0.53 -10.87
C TYR A 326 7.73 -0.47 -9.86
N PHE A 327 7.73 -1.76 -10.24
CA PHE A 327 7.26 -2.84 -9.39
C PHE A 327 8.38 -3.83 -9.10
N ILE A 328 8.41 -4.33 -7.86
CA ILE A 328 9.33 -5.40 -7.45
C ILE A 328 8.51 -6.60 -6.99
N HIS A 329 8.62 -7.71 -7.70
CA HIS A 329 7.93 -8.94 -7.37
C HIS A 329 8.43 -9.54 -6.05
N LYS A 330 7.49 -9.86 -5.15
CA LYS A 330 7.72 -10.36 -3.79
C LYS A 330 8.36 -11.76 -3.80
N ASP A 331 7.99 -12.65 -4.72
CA ASP A 331 8.57 -13.99 -4.94
C ASP A 331 8.56 -14.41 -6.42
N LEU A 332 9.43 -13.82 -7.25
CA LEU A 332 9.42 -14.07 -8.70
C LEU A 332 9.76 -15.52 -9.04
N GLY A 333 10.73 -16.09 -8.33
CA GLY A 333 11.21 -17.45 -8.57
C GLY A 333 10.13 -18.48 -8.31
N GLY A 334 9.43 -18.37 -7.17
CA GLY A 334 8.30 -19.25 -6.87
C GLY A 334 7.13 -19.06 -7.83
N PHE A 335 6.80 -17.81 -8.19
CA PHE A 335 5.75 -17.51 -9.15
C PHE A 335 6.01 -18.16 -10.51
N LEU A 336 7.13 -17.83 -11.17
CA LEU A 336 7.45 -18.36 -12.50
C LEU A 336 7.61 -19.88 -12.48
N SER A 337 8.10 -20.47 -11.38
CA SER A 337 8.22 -21.93 -11.28
C SER A 337 6.86 -22.62 -11.25
N ARG A 338 5.88 -22.06 -10.52
CA ARG A 338 4.50 -22.58 -10.50
C ARG A 338 3.84 -22.42 -11.87
N GLU A 339 3.97 -21.23 -12.47
CA GLU A 339 3.40 -20.96 -13.79
C GLU A 339 4.05 -21.82 -14.89
N LEU A 340 5.34 -22.15 -14.78
CA LEU A 340 6.01 -23.07 -15.70
C LEU A 340 5.40 -24.47 -15.63
N ASP A 341 5.14 -24.97 -14.43
CA ASP A 341 4.51 -26.29 -14.27
C ASP A 341 3.07 -26.29 -14.84
N PHE A 342 2.31 -25.20 -14.68
CA PHE A 342 0.99 -25.05 -15.34
C PHE A 342 1.10 -24.96 -16.86
N TYR A 343 2.04 -24.17 -17.37
CA TYR A 343 2.28 -24.02 -18.80
C TYR A 343 2.64 -25.36 -19.45
N ILE A 344 3.54 -26.14 -18.84
CA ILE A 344 3.90 -27.47 -19.34
C ILE A 344 2.66 -28.38 -19.38
N LYS A 345 1.86 -28.41 -18.31
CA LYS A 345 0.66 -29.26 -18.23
C LYS A 345 -0.41 -28.90 -19.24
N ASN A 346 -0.59 -27.62 -19.54
CA ASN A 346 -1.72 -27.15 -20.34
C ASN A 346 -1.39 -26.91 -21.82
N GLU A 347 -0.14 -26.55 -22.14
CA GLU A 347 0.25 -26.09 -23.48
C GLU A 347 1.16 -27.09 -24.20
N ILE A 348 1.76 -28.03 -23.47
CA ILE A 348 2.75 -28.97 -24.02
C ILE A 348 2.29 -30.41 -23.83
N LEU A 349 1.86 -30.78 -22.62
CA LEU A 349 1.37 -32.12 -22.33
C LEU A 349 -0.12 -32.21 -22.68
N ARG A 350 -0.47 -33.00 -23.70
CA ARG A 350 -1.87 -33.29 -24.08
C ARG A 350 -2.15 -34.76 -23.82
N LEU A 351 -3.22 -35.05 -23.07
CA LEU A 351 -3.59 -36.42 -22.71
C LEU A 351 -4.11 -37.20 -23.93
N ASP A 352 -4.92 -36.57 -24.78
CA ASP A 352 -5.47 -37.20 -26.00
C ASP A 352 -4.38 -37.58 -27.01
N ASP A 353 -3.27 -36.82 -27.02
CA ASP A 353 -2.11 -37.09 -27.87
C ASP A 353 -1.26 -38.26 -27.33
N ILE A 354 -1.54 -38.76 -26.12
CA ILE A 354 -0.80 -39.86 -25.48
C ILE A 354 -1.53 -41.20 -25.66
N ASP A 355 -2.87 -41.20 -25.64
CA ASP A 355 -3.67 -42.44 -25.63
C ASP A 355 -3.53 -43.30 -26.91
N ASN A 356 -3.20 -42.69 -28.05
CA ASN A 356 -3.04 -43.39 -29.34
C ASN A 356 -1.65 -43.17 -29.99
N ALA A 357 -0.70 -42.56 -29.28
CA ALA A 357 0.62 -42.29 -29.84
C ALA A 357 1.59 -43.46 -29.70
N GLU A 358 2.48 -43.62 -30.69
CA GLU A 358 3.59 -44.56 -30.61
C GLU A 358 4.54 -44.19 -29.46
N VAL A 359 5.11 -45.22 -28.81
CA VAL A 359 6.03 -45.06 -27.64
C VAL A 359 7.15 -44.05 -27.93
N LEU A 360 7.70 -44.08 -29.15
CA LEU A 360 8.78 -43.18 -29.56
C LEU A 360 8.35 -41.70 -29.54
N ILE A 361 7.10 -41.39 -29.91
CA ILE A 361 6.56 -40.03 -29.93
C ILE A 361 6.39 -39.51 -28.49
N VAL A 362 5.90 -40.38 -27.59
CA VAL A 362 5.75 -40.05 -26.16
C VAL A 362 7.12 -39.79 -25.51
N GLU A 363 8.13 -40.61 -25.79
CA GLU A 363 9.49 -40.41 -25.30
C GLU A 363 10.10 -39.08 -25.77
N GLN A 364 9.92 -38.73 -27.05
CA GLN A 364 10.38 -37.45 -27.61
C GLN A 364 9.71 -36.24 -26.94
N GLN A 365 8.39 -36.30 -26.72
CA GLN A 365 7.65 -35.24 -26.02
C GLN A 365 8.10 -35.09 -24.56
N LEU A 366 8.31 -36.19 -23.84
CA LEU A 366 8.82 -36.16 -22.47
C LEU A 366 10.23 -35.57 -22.41
N LYS A 367 11.11 -35.92 -23.35
CA LYS A 367 12.45 -35.34 -23.42
C LYS A 367 12.41 -33.83 -23.70
N LYS A 368 11.56 -33.39 -24.63
CA LYS A 368 11.32 -31.96 -24.90
C LYS A 368 10.88 -31.21 -23.66
N ILE A 369 9.93 -31.77 -22.89
CA ILE A 369 9.49 -31.21 -21.61
C ILE A 369 10.64 -31.13 -20.60
N GLN A 370 11.47 -32.16 -20.48
CA GLN A 370 12.62 -32.17 -19.57
C GLN A 370 13.63 -31.07 -19.91
N VAL A 371 13.99 -30.93 -21.19
CA VAL A 371 14.94 -29.92 -21.68
C VAL A 371 14.38 -28.53 -21.46
N LEU A 372 13.14 -28.28 -21.90
CA LEU A 372 12.45 -27.01 -21.68
C LEU A 372 12.43 -26.63 -20.21
N ARG A 373 12.00 -27.55 -19.33
CA ARG A 373 11.89 -27.32 -17.89
C ARG A 373 13.25 -27.01 -17.27
N LYS A 374 14.30 -27.71 -17.69
CA LYS A 374 15.68 -27.47 -17.22
C LYS A 374 16.17 -26.07 -17.60
N LEU A 375 15.97 -25.65 -18.85
CA LEU A 375 16.40 -24.35 -19.35
C LEU A 375 15.58 -23.21 -18.73
N ALA A 376 14.25 -23.34 -18.71
CA ALA A 376 13.37 -22.37 -18.09
C ALA A 376 13.72 -22.16 -16.61
N LYS A 377 13.97 -23.24 -15.85
CA LYS A 377 14.39 -23.14 -14.43
C LYS A 377 15.71 -22.40 -14.24
N LYS A 378 16.69 -22.58 -15.13
CA LYS A 378 17.95 -21.81 -15.07
C LYS A 378 17.70 -20.31 -15.26
N ILE A 379 16.89 -19.96 -16.25
CA ILE A 379 16.53 -18.55 -16.54
C ILE A 379 15.74 -17.95 -15.38
N ILE A 380 14.73 -18.68 -14.85
CA ILE A 380 13.95 -18.28 -13.67
C ILE A 380 14.86 -18.05 -12.47
N ALA A 381 15.81 -18.94 -12.20
CA ALA A 381 16.74 -18.80 -11.09
C ALA A 381 17.56 -17.51 -11.18
N PHE A 382 18.04 -17.18 -12.38
CA PHE A 382 18.81 -15.95 -12.60
C PHE A 382 17.93 -14.69 -12.49
N LEU A 383 16.74 -14.67 -13.08
CA LEU A 383 15.76 -13.59 -12.90
C LEU A 383 15.38 -13.38 -11.43
N ALA A 384 15.11 -14.48 -10.71
CA ALA A 384 14.78 -14.43 -9.30
C ALA A 384 15.93 -13.88 -8.44
N GLN A 385 17.20 -14.13 -8.79
CA GLN A 385 18.33 -13.53 -8.08
C GLN A 385 18.34 -12.00 -8.20
N LEU A 386 18.07 -11.49 -9.40
CA LEU A 386 18.02 -10.04 -9.65
C LEU A 386 16.87 -9.39 -8.90
N GLU A 387 15.67 -9.97 -9.02
CA GLU A 387 14.49 -9.47 -8.34
C GLU A 387 14.66 -9.51 -6.81
N ASN A 388 15.21 -10.59 -6.27
CA ASN A 388 15.46 -10.72 -4.83
C ASN A 388 16.48 -9.70 -4.33
N PHE A 389 17.46 -9.32 -5.15
CA PHE A 389 18.39 -8.26 -4.80
C PHE A 389 17.70 -6.89 -4.75
N GLN A 390 16.85 -6.57 -5.73
CA GLN A 390 16.05 -5.34 -5.71
C GLN A 390 15.10 -5.31 -4.51
N LYS A 391 14.41 -6.41 -4.24
CA LYS A 391 13.59 -6.59 -3.03
C LYS A 391 14.40 -6.37 -1.76
N LYS A 392 15.62 -6.91 -1.68
CA LYS A 392 16.50 -6.73 -0.52
C LYS A 392 16.90 -5.27 -0.32
N LEU A 393 17.20 -4.53 -1.40
CA LEU A 393 17.48 -3.10 -1.35
C LEU A 393 16.26 -2.29 -0.91
N TRP A 394 15.10 -2.59 -1.47
CA TRP A 394 13.82 -1.95 -1.11
C TRP A 394 13.52 -2.13 0.38
N LEU A 395 13.59 -3.38 0.87
CA LEU A 395 13.29 -3.74 2.26
C LEU A 395 14.40 -3.38 3.27
N LYS A 396 15.51 -2.80 2.81
CA LYS A 396 16.58 -2.35 3.69
C LYS A 396 16.02 -1.25 4.61
N LYS A 397 16.30 -1.37 5.91
CA LYS A 397 15.96 -0.33 6.89
C LYS A 397 16.54 1.01 6.43
N LYS A 398 15.69 2.03 6.34
CA LYS A 398 16.13 3.39 5.98
C LYS A 398 16.87 4.02 7.16
N PHE A 399 17.83 4.87 6.84
CA PHE A 399 18.56 5.65 7.84
C PHE A 399 17.78 6.91 8.17
N VAL A 400 17.81 7.31 9.43
CA VAL A 400 17.30 8.63 9.86
C VAL A 400 18.31 9.67 9.39
N THR A 401 17.89 10.58 8.52
CA THR A 401 18.73 11.64 7.95
C THR A 401 18.82 12.85 8.87
N ASP A 402 17.72 13.17 9.56
CA ASP A 402 17.62 14.29 10.49
C ASP A 402 16.75 13.92 11.70
N LYS A 403 17.00 14.56 12.83
CA LYS A 403 16.19 14.47 14.05
C LYS A 403 16.14 15.84 14.72
N SER A 404 14.93 16.27 15.05
CA SER A 404 14.69 17.49 15.80
C SER A 404 13.61 17.26 16.86
N TYR A 405 13.58 18.13 17.86
CA TYR A 405 12.67 18.08 18.99
C TYR A 405 11.96 19.42 19.12
N CYS A 406 10.66 19.35 19.40
CA CYS A 406 9.83 20.50 19.74
C CYS A 406 9.40 20.33 21.20
N ILE A 407 9.74 21.29 22.06
CA ILE A 407 9.37 21.28 23.48
C ILE A 407 8.92 22.66 23.94
N THR A 408 7.89 22.75 24.78
CA THR A 408 7.46 24.04 25.32
C THR A 408 8.50 24.63 26.25
N ILE A 409 8.69 25.96 26.20
CA ILE A 409 9.73 26.63 26.98
C ILE A 409 9.61 26.42 28.49
N ASP A 410 8.40 26.14 29.02
CA ASP A 410 8.17 25.85 30.44
C ASP A 410 8.71 24.48 30.90
N ARG A 411 9.05 23.59 29.96
CA ARG A 411 9.63 22.26 30.24
C ARG A 411 11.16 22.24 30.11
N LEU A 412 11.79 23.35 29.76
CA LEU A 412 13.25 23.47 29.70
C LEU A 412 13.86 23.48 31.11
N LYS A 413 14.98 22.78 31.30
CA LYS A 413 15.49 22.45 32.64
C LYS A 413 16.21 23.59 33.37
N SER A 414 16.81 24.55 32.66
CA SER A 414 17.61 25.61 33.25
C SER A 414 17.17 27.00 32.75
N GLU A 415 17.26 28.00 33.63
CA GLU A 415 16.98 29.39 33.25
C GLU A 415 17.94 29.88 32.15
N GLU A 416 19.17 29.38 32.11
CA GLU A 416 20.15 29.69 31.07
C GLU A 416 19.72 29.20 29.69
N VAL A 417 19.24 27.96 29.59
CA VAL A 417 18.69 27.40 28.34
C VAL A 417 17.45 28.17 27.91
N ILE A 418 16.54 28.47 28.85
CA ILE A 418 15.33 29.25 28.57
C ILE A 418 15.70 30.62 27.99
N ARG A 419 16.63 31.34 28.63
CA ARG A 419 17.09 32.66 28.16
C ARG A 419 17.75 32.56 26.78
N SER A 420 18.55 31.52 26.55
CA SER A 420 19.22 31.29 25.26
C SER A 420 18.22 31.00 24.12
N VAL A 421 17.15 30.27 24.40
CA VAL A 421 16.05 30.04 23.44
C VAL A 421 15.26 31.32 23.21
N ILE A 422 14.85 32.02 24.28
CA ILE A 422 14.06 33.26 24.18
C ILE A 422 14.79 34.34 23.38
N THR A 423 16.10 34.50 23.57
CA THR A 423 16.91 35.52 22.89
C THR A 423 17.33 35.13 21.47
N ASN A 424 17.04 33.90 21.04
CA ASN A 424 17.33 33.45 19.68
C ASN A 424 16.41 34.15 18.67
N LYS A 425 17.00 34.93 17.76
CA LYS A 425 16.26 35.68 16.73
C LYS A 425 15.47 34.81 15.75
N LYS A 426 15.98 33.63 15.40
CA LYS A 426 15.25 32.70 14.52
C LYS A 426 14.02 32.15 15.22
N GLN A 427 14.16 31.80 16.50
CA GLN A 427 13.06 31.31 17.32
C GLN A 427 11.97 32.39 17.52
N GLN A 428 12.36 33.63 17.82
CA GLN A 428 11.41 34.75 17.93
C GLN A 428 10.66 35.00 16.62
N LYS A 429 11.36 34.95 15.48
CA LYS A 429 10.73 35.09 14.16
C LYS A 429 9.70 33.98 13.93
N GLN A 430 10.06 32.73 14.21
CA GLN A 430 9.14 31.59 14.11
C GLN A 430 7.91 31.78 15.02
N TRP A 431 8.08 32.31 16.23
CA TRP A 431 6.94 32.58 17.12
C TRP A 431 6.04 33.71 16.63
N ALA A 432 6.61 34.78 16.06
CA ALA A 432 5.84 35.85 15.44
C ALA A 432 5.00 35.33 14.29
N GLU A 433 5.56 34.43 13.46
CA GLU A 433 4.88 33.82 12.32
C GLU A 433 3.79 32.82 12.76
N LEU A 434 4.10 31.87 13.65
CA LEU A 434 3.17 30.80 14.02
C LEU A 434 2.11 31.20 15.04
N TYR A 435 2.44 32.10 15.97
CA TYR A 435 1.54 32.48 17.08
C TYR A 435 1.01 33.91 16.94
N SER A 436 1.31 34.61 15.84
CA SER A 436 1.02 36.05 15.68
C SER A 436 1.54 36.88 16.87
N LEU A 437 2.69 36.48 17.41
CA LEU A 437 3.27 37.05 18.62
C LEU A 437 3.76 38.48 18.37
N ASN A 438 3.28 39.45 19.16
CA ASN A 438 3.81 40.81 19.14
C ASN A 438 5.20 40.82 19.81
N LEU A 439 6.25 40.96 18.99
CA LEU A 439 7.63 40.92 19.45
C LEU A 439 8.00 42.13 20.34
N ASP A 440 7.43 43.31 20.11
CA ASP A 440 7.74 44.50 20.90
C ASP A 440 7.22 44.35 22.33
N GLU A 441 5.98 43.89 22.48
CA GLU A 441 5.38 43.58 23.78
C GLU A 441 6.12 42.43 24.48
N PHE A 442 6.43 41.37 23.73
CA PHE A 442 7.19 40.22 24.22
C PHE A 442 8.56 40.63 24.79
N GLN A 443 9.31 41.47 24.07
CA GLN A 443 10.62 41.96 24.53
C GLN A 443 10.47 42.81 25.78
N LYS A 444 9.49 43.72 25.80
CA LYS A 444 9.20 44.55 26.97
C LYS A 444 8.91 43.68 28.19
N ASP A 445 8.01 42.71 28.04
CA ASP A 445 7.63 41.80 29.11
C ASP A 445 8.81 40.95 29.61
N TYR A 446 9.67 40.48 28.71
CA TYR A 446 10.87 39.72 29.06
C TYR A 446 11.89 40.56 29.84
N HIS A 447 12.08 41.83 29.48
CA HIS A 447 13.03 42.73 30.13
C HIS A 447 12.53 43.31 31.46
N GLU A 448 11.22 43.51 31.61
CA GLU A 448 10.61 44.12 32.80
C GLU A 448 10.21 43.11 33.88
N THR A 449 10.23 41.81 33.60
CA THR A 449 9.81 40.77 34.56
C THR A 449 10.87 39.71 34.84
N ASP A 450 10.82 39.12 36.03
CA ASP A 450 11.59 37.91 36.33
C ASP A 450 11.12 36.75 35.44
N ILE A 451 12.04 35.83 35.09
CA ILE A 451 11.74 34.71 34.18
C ILE A 451 10.58 33.83 34.66
N LYS A 452 10.39 33.68 35.98
CA LYS A 452 9.26 32.91 36.53
C LYS A 452 7.93 33.62 36.33
N ILE A 453 7.92 34.95 36.45
CA ILE A 453 6.75 35.79 36.21
C ILE A 453 6.42 35.80 34.71
N PHE A 454 7.45 35.90 33.86
CA PHE A 454 7.33 35.79 32.42
C PHE A 454 6.67 34.47 31.98
N LEU A 455 7.17 33.34 32.48
CA LEU A 455 6.64 32.00 32.18
C LEU A 455 5.29 31.68 32.84
N ALA A 456 4.83 32.50 33.79
CA ALA A 456 3.48 32.40 34.33
C ALA A 456 2.41 32.94 33.37
N LYS A 457 2.81 33.80 32.42
CA LYS A 457 1.89 34.36 31.42
C LYS A 457 1.53 33.28 30.38
N LYS A 458 0.23 33.02 30.23
CA LYS A 458 -0.28 31.93 29.36
C LYS A 458 0.12 32.07 27.89
N ASN A 459 0.27 33.30 27.40
CA ASN A 459 0.69 33.62 26.04
C ASN A 459 2.17 33.27 25.76
N TYR A 460 3.01 33.10 26.79
CA TYR A 460 4.44 32.78 26.63
C TYR A 460 4.78 31.37 27.08
N ARG A 461 4.15 30.89 28.16
CA ARG A 461 4.43 29.61 28.80
C ARG A 461 4.56 28.44 27.82
N TYR A 462 3.70 28.40 26.82
CA TYR A 462 3.57 27.28 25.88
C TYR A 462 4.20 27.54 24.51
N LEU A 463 5.03 28.58 24.37
CA LEU A 463 5.80 28.80 23.16
C LEU A 463 6.74 27.61 22.93
N MET A 464 6.81 27.15 21.68
CA MET A 464 7.57 25.95 21.30
C MET A 464 9.03 26.29 21.03
N ALA A 465 9.97 25.63 21.71
CA ALA A 465 11.39 25.63 21.37
C ALA A 465 11.64 24.56 20.31
N ASP A 466 12.11 24.96 19.14
CA ASP A 466 12.37 24.07 17.99
C ASP A 466 13.89 23.89 17.83
N THR A 467 14.39 22.69 18.14
CA THR A 467 15.84 22.44 18.10
C THR A 467 16.45 22.55 16.70
N SER A 468 15.66 22.46 15.62
CA SER A 468 16.15 22.51 14.24
C SER A 468 16.74 23.88 13.87
N ILE A 469 16.30 24.94 14.56
CA ILE A 469 16.70 26.33 14.30
C ILE A 469 17.65 26.89 15.39
N LEU A 470 17.96 26.10 16.41
CA LEU A 470 18.87 26.48 17.49
C LEU A 470 20.34 26.20 17.11
N PRO A 471 21.31 26.92 17.71
CA PRO A 471 22.72 26.55 17.63
C PRO A 471 22.93 25.12 18.12
N GLN A 472 23.82 24.38 17.46
CA GLN A 472 24.03 22.95 17.72
C GLN A 472 24.21 22.59 19.20
N VAL A 473 25.04 23.35 19.93
CA VAL A 473 25.28 23.12 21.37
C VAL A 473 23.98 23.21 22.19
N LEU A 474 23.17 24.24 21.93
CA LEU A 474 21.90 24.45 22.62
C LEU A 474 20.87 23.38 22.21
N ALA A 475 20.83 23.02 20.93
CA ALA A 475 19.98 21.95 20.41
C ALA A 475 20.30 20.60 21.08
N GLU A 476 21.58 20.25 21.21
CA GLU A 476 22.05 19.02 21.87
C GLU A 476 21.75 19.02 23.38
N GLU A 477 21.93 20.17 24.05
CA GLU A 477 21.58 20.32 25.46
C GLU A 477 20.09 20.08 25.68
N VAL A 478 19.22 20.74 24.90
CA VAL A 478 17.77 20.54 24.95
C VAL A 478 17.41 19.08 24.65
N ALA A 479 17.94 18.52 23.57
CA ALA A 479 17.67 17.13 23.16
C ALA A 479 18.04 16.08 24.22
N SER A 480 19.08 16.33 25.02
CA SER A 480 19.60 15.38 26.03
C SER A 480 18.56 14.96 27.08
N TYR A 481 17.54 15.78 27.33
CA TYR A 481 16.48 15.49 28.31
C TYR A 481 15.07 15.49 27.75
N CYS A 482 14.85 16.00 26.53
CA CYS A 482 13.50 16.10 25.95
C CYS A 482 12.83 14.74 25.72
N VAL A 483 13.59 13.68 25.46
CA VAL A 483 13.06 12.35 25.11
C VAL A 483 12.06 11.80 26.13
N GLY A 484 12.23 12.11 27.42
CA GLY A 484 11.33 11.67 28.48
C GLY A 484 10.01 12.44 28.58
N TYR A 485 9.85 13.53 27.84
CA TYR A 485 8.70 14.45 27.89
C TYR A 485 7.93 14.53 26.57
N LEU A 486 8.23 13.65 25.61
CA LEU A 486 7.59 13.67 24.30
C LEU A 486 6.21 13.03 24.35
N ASP A 487 5.21 13.81 23.98
CA ASP A 487 3.81 13.38 23.90
C ASP A 487 3.46 12.80 22.51
N GLY A 488 4.33 12.97 21.51
CA GLY A 488 4.13 12.48 20.14
C GLY A 488 5.43 12.38 19.33
N ILE A 489 5.37 11.68 18.20
CA ILE A 489 6.47 11.55 17.25
C ILE A 489 5.92 11.83 15.86
N PHE A 490 6.56 12.76 15.15
CA PHE A 490 6.33 12.99 13.72
C PHE A 490 7.42 12.27 12.91
N ILE A 491 7.01 11.58 11.84
CA ILE A 491 7.93 10.82 10.98
C ILE A 491 7.64 11.21 9.54
N GLU A 492 8.59 11.91 8.94
CA GLU A 492 8.56 12.22 7.51
C GLU A 492 9.23 11.08 6.73
N ALA A 493 8.41 10.19 6.16
CA ALA A 493 8.85 9.08 5.34
C ALA A 493 7.70 8.53 4.48
N ASP A 494 8.02 7.73 3.47
CA ASP A 494 7.06 6.77 2.91
C ASP A 494 6.51 5.89 4.05
N SER A 495 5.19 5.81 4.20
CA SER A 495 4.53 5.17 5.35
C SER A 495 4.91 3.70 5.52
N PHE A 496 5.14 2.96 4.43
CA PHE A 496 5.62 1.57 4.50
C PHE A 496 7.02 1.50 5.14
N HIS A 497 7.92 2.40 4.77
CA HIS A 497 9.24 2.52 5.39
C HIS A 497 9.22 3.11 6.80
N GLY A 498 8.31 4.06 7.08
CA GLY A 498 8.08 4.63 8.41
C GLY A 498 7.68 3.55 9.42
N CYS A 499 6.61 2.81 9.12
CA CYS A 499 6.15 1.67 9.93
C CYS A 499 7.25 0.64 10.16
N ARG A 500 8.03 0.30 9.13
CA ARG A 500 9.16 -0.65 9.26
C ARG A 500 10.28 -0.10 10.16
N THR A 501 10.50 1.21 10.18
CA THR A 501 11.53 1.85 11.01
C THR A 501 11.16 1.81 12.49
N ILE A 502 9.89 2.04 12.80
CA ILE A 502 9.36 2.04 14.17
C ILE A 502 8.97 0.66 14.69
N LYS A 503 8.91 -0.35 13.80
CA LYS A 503 8.43 -1.71 14.11
C LYS A 503 8.99 -2.26 15.42
N ASN A 504 10.32 -2.26 15.60
CA ASN A 504 10.92 -2.85 16.81
C ASN A 504 10.47 -2.20 18.13
N LYS A 505 10.05 -0.94 18.10
CA LYS A 505 9.58 -0.22 19.29
C LYS A 505 8.07 -0.35 19.50
N TYR A 506 7.31 -0.46 18.41
CA TYR A 506 5.85 -0.37 18.45
C TYR A 506 5.11 -1.63 17.96
N GLU A 507 5.80 -2.74 17.73
CA GLU A 507 5.19 -4.04 17.39
C GLU A 507 4.18 -4.45 18.47
N ILE A 508 2.93 -4.73 18.04
CA ILE A 508 1.82 -5.13 18.91
C ILE A 508 1.60 -4.15 20.08
N SER A 509 1.73 -2.85 19.80
CA SER A 509 1.61 -1.80 20.82
C SER A 509 0.56 -0.75 20.50
N ILE A 510 0.16 -0.63 19.23
CA ILE A 510 -0.74 0.43 18.76
C ILE A 510 -2.18 0.04 19.06
N ASP A 511 -2.91 0.95 19.72
CA ASP A 511 -4.30 0.76 20.12
C ASP A 511 -5.26 1.24 19.03
N LYS A 512 -4.89 2.29 18.30
CA LYS A 512 -5.74 2.93 17.30
C LYS A 512 -4.94 3.35 16.09
N ILE A 513 -5.47 3.06 14.91
CA ILE A 513 -4.91 3.49 13.65
C ILE A 513 -6.01 4.21 12.87
N TYR A 514 -5.73 5.41 12.40
CA TYR A 514 -6.57 6.10 11.45
C TYR A 514 -5.73 6.48 10.22
N ILE A 515 -6.20 6.08 9.05
CA ILE A 515 -5.57 6.41 7.77
C ILE A 515 -6.54 7.15 6.84
N ASP A 516 -5.99 8.07 6.04
CA ASP A 516 -6.70 8.77 4.97
C ASP A 516 -5.97 8.60 3.63
N PRO A 517 -6.00 7.39 3.04
CA PRO A 517 -5.24 7.11 1.82
C PRO A 517 -5.70 7.97 0.64
N PRO A 518 -4.88 8.16 -0.40
CA PRO A 518 -5.30 8.87 -1.61
C PRO A 518 -6.49 8.15 -2.26
N TYR A 519 -7.51 8.91 -2.67
CA TYR A 519 -8.79 8.37 -3.15
C TYR A 519 -8.79 7.91 -4.61
N ASN A 520 -7.72 8.19 -5.35
CA ASN A 520 -7.54 7.84 -6.75
C ASN A 520 -8.61 8.40 -7.70
N THR A 521 -9.01 9.65 -7.46
CA THR A 521 -10.10 10.32 -8.22
C THR A 521 -9.70 10.70 -9.65
N GLY A 522 -8.39 10.68 -9.94
CA GLY A 522 -7.83 11.11 -11.21
C GLY A 522 -7.94 12.61 -11.47
N SER A 523 -8.20 13.41 -10.42
CA SER A 523 -8.20 14.87 -10.48
C SER A 523 -6.93 15.41 -9.81
N ASP A 524 -6.09 16.03 -10.64
CA ASP A 524 -4.66 16.30 -10.42
C ASP A 524 -4.38 17.56 -9.58
N GLY A 525 -5.02 17.64 -8.42
CA GLY A 525 -4.84 18.71 -7.43
C GLY A 525 -4.07 18.32 -6.16
N PHE A 526 -3.64 17.07 -5.96
CA PHE A 526 -3.02 16.64 -4.70
C PHE A 526 -1.47 16.61 -4.79
N VAL A 527 -0.79 16.83 -3.66
CA VAL A 527 0.70 16.74 -3.58
C VAL A 527 1.17 15.30 -3.81
N TYR A 528 0.34 14.30 -3.47
CA TYR A 528 0.56 12.91 -3.88
C TYR A 528 -0.08 12.66 -5.24
N LYS A 529 0.58 11.87 -6.10
CA LYS A 529 0.00 11.44 -7.38
C LYS A 529 -1.36 10.78 -7.10
N ASP A 530 -2.43 11.33 -7.67
CA ASP A 530 -3.80 10.82 -7.59
C ASP A 530 -4.26 10.54 -9.03
N GLY A 531 -4.41 9.27 -9.40
CA GLY A 531 -4.52 8.83 -10.81
C GLY A 531 -3.75 7.56 -11.15
N TYR A 532 -3.46 6.73 -10.15
CA TYR A 532 -2.92 5.39 -10.36
C TYR A 532 -3.94 4.50 -11.07
N LYS A 533 -3.46 3.47 -11.75
CA LYS A 533 -4.35 2.36 -12.08
C LYS A 533 -4.79 1.69 -10.79
N HIS A 534 -6.05 1.26 -10.70
CA HIS A 534 -6.59 0.57 -9.52
C HIS A 534 -5.68 -0.57 -9.01
N SER A 535 -5.05 -1.33 -9.91
CA SER A 535 -4.12 -2.40 -9.52
C SER A 535 -2.84 -1.89 -8.85
N SER A 536 -2.32 -0.75 -9.30
CA SER A 536 -1.14 -0.10 -8.72
C SER A 536 -1.48 0.52 -7.37
N TRP A 537 -2.65 1.15 -7.26
CA TRP A 537 -3.18 1.68 -6.01
C TRP A 537 -3.35 0.58 -4.95
N LEU A 538 -3.99 -0.55 -5.32
CA LEU A 538 -4.16 -1.70 -4.44
C LEU A 538 -2.82 -2.24 -3.92
N SER A 539 -1.81 -2.39 -4.78
CA SER A 539 -0.48 -2.85 -4.33
C SER A 539 0.19 -1.87 -3.36
N MET A 540 0.04 -0.56 -3.60
CA MET A 540 0.58 0.47 -2.72
C MET A 540 -0.06 0.43 -1.33
N ILE A 541 -1.38 0.28 -1.27
CA ILE A 541 -2.16 0.28 -0.03
C ILE A 541 -2.04 -1.05 0.73
N ASP A 542 -2.00 -2.18 0.02
CA ASP A 542 -1.81 -3.53 0.60
C ASP A 542 -0.58 -3.58 1.52
N ASP A 543 0.58 -3.16 1.02
CA ASP A 543 1.83 -3.23 1.78
C ASP A 543 1.81 -2.31 3.02
N ARG A 544 1.17 -1.15 2.91
CA ARG A 544 1.04 -0.17 4.01
C ARG A 544 0.11 -0.70 5.09
N ILE A 545 -1.11 -1.11 4.74
CA ILE A 545 -2.10 -1.61 5.71
C ILE A 545 -1.60 -2.88 6.39
N ARG A 546 -0.92 -3.80 5.67
CA ARG A 546 -0.28 -4.96 6.33
C ARG A 546 0.81 -4.54 7.31
N SER A 547 1.54 -3.47 7.02
CA SER A 547 2.54 -2.91 7.94
C SER A 547 1.89 -2.29 9.18
N HIS A 548 0.76 -1.60 9.03
CA HIS A 548 -0.06 -1.11 10.14
C HIS A 548 -0.60 -2.25 11.01
N ALA A 549 -1.21 -3.27 10.39
CA ALA A 549 -1.75 -4.43 11.07
C ALA A 549 -0.70 -5.17 11.93
N ALA A 550 0.57 -5.20 11.48
CA ALA A 550 1.67 -5.79 12.23
C ALA A 550 2.05 -5.02 13.53
N LEU A 551 1.62 -3.77 13.68
CA LEU A 551 1.87 -2.94 14.88
C LEU A 551 0.69 -2.95 15.86
N MET A 552 -0.47 -3.45 15.44
CA MET A 552 -1.72 -3.42 16.20
C MET A 552 -1.72 -4.41 17.37
N LYS A 553 -2.28 -3.99 18.50
CA LYS A 553 -2.74 -4.90 19.57
C LYS A 553 -3.95 -5.72 19.10
N LYS A 554 -4.28 -6.78 19.85
CA LYS A 554 -5.45 -7.63 19.55
C LYS A 554 -6.78 -6.88 19.66
N ASP A 555 -6.89 -5.99 20.64
CA ASP A 555 -8.06 -5.14 20.91
C ASP A 555 -8.01 -3.79 20.17
N ALA A 556 -7.09 -3.63 19.22
CA ALA A 556 -6.89 -2.38 18.50
C ALA A 556 -7.95 -2.14 17.41
N ILE A 557 -8.20 -0.86 17.13
CA ILE A 557 -9.14 -0.42 16.09
C ILE A 557 -8.36 0.21 14.95
N PHE A 558 -8.62 -0.28 13.73
CA PHE A 558 -8.18 0.32 12.49
C PHE A 558 -9.34 1.04 11.83
N SER A 559 -9.12 2.28 11.38
CA SER A 559 -10.07 3.09 10.65
C SER A 559 -9.44 3.63 9.37
N SER A 560 -10.15 3.54 8.24
CA SER A 560 -9.69 4.10 6.97
C SER A 560 -10.81 4.89 6.33
N SER A 561 -10.55 6.15 6.01
CA SER A 561 -11.42 6.92 5.12
C SER A 561 -11.22 6.51 3.67
N ILE A 562 -12.29 6.58 2.88
CA ILE A 562 -12.24 6.40 1.42
C ILE A 562 -13.46 7.03 0.76
N ASP A 563 -13.33 7.45 -0.49
CA ASP A 563 -14.48 7.80 -1.30
C ASP A 563 -15.02 6.60 -2.10
N LYS A 564 -16.04 6.88 -2.91
CA LYS A 564 -16.71 5.87 -3.73
C LYS A 564 -15.82 5.24 -4.81
N ASP A 565 -14.75 5.90 -5.26
CA ASP A 565 -14.02 5.50 -6.46
C ASP A 565 -13.14 4.28 -6.16
N GLU A 566 -12.52 4.26 -4.97
CA GLU A 566 -11.72 3.14 -4.47
C GLU A 566 -12.40 2.32 -3.37
N ASN A 567 -13.58 2.69 -2.84
CA ASN A 567 -14.33 1.88 -1.87
C ASN A 567 -14.48 0.41 -2.30
N ARG A 568 -14.83 0.22 -3.58
CA ARG A 568 -15.03 -1.09 -4.23
C ARG A 568 -13.77 -1.96 -4.27
N ASN A 569 -12.59 -1.36 -4.12
CA ASN A 569 -11.30 -2.04 -4.16
C ASN A 569 -10.71 -2.16 -2.74
N LEU A 570 -10.81 -1.10 -1.93
CA LEU A 570 -10.30 -1.06 -0.57
C LEU A 570 -11.04 -2.04 0.35
N LEU A 571 -12.37 -2.06 0.34
CA LEU A 571 -13.13 -2.89 1.28
C LEU A 571 -12.78 -4.40 1.13
N PRO A 572 -12.78 -4.99 -0.09
CA PRO A 572 -12.30 -6.36 -0.27
C PRO A 572 -10.85 -6.57 0.19
N LEU A 573 -9.96 -5.59 -0.01
CA LEU A 573 -8.57 -5.68 0.46
C LEU A 573 -8.50 -5.73 1.99
N LEU A 574 -9.32 -4.94 2.68
CA LEU A 574 -9.41 -4.98 4.14
C LEU A 574 -9.93 -6.35 4.62
N PHE A 575 -10.89 -6.96 3.93
CA PHE A 575 -11.32 -8.33 4.22
C PHE A 575 -10.19 -9.37 3.98
N ASP A 576 -9.37 -9.22 2.95
CA ASP A 576 -8.19 -10.09 2.72
C ASP A 576 -7.13 -9.94 3.84
N ILE A 577 -6.99 -8.74 4.41
CA ILE A 577 -6.00 -8.45 5.47
C ILE A 577 -6.49 -8.85 6.87
N PHE A 578 -7.69 -8.43 7.25
CA PHE A 578 -8.24 -8.58 8.60
C PHE A 578 -9.21 -9.76 8.75
N GLY A 579 -9.72 -10.30 7.64
CA GLY A 579 -10.72 -11.36 7.63
C GLY A 579 -12.13 -10.90 8.00
N GLU A 580 -13.12 -11.74 7.73
CA GLU A 580 -14.53 -11.52 8.08
C GLU A 580 -14.73 -11.28 9.58
N ASN A 581 -14.00 -12.02 10.41
CA ASN A 581 -14.05 -11.87 11.87
C ASN A 581 -13.43 -10.56 12.34
N GLY A 582 -12.65 -9.87 11.52
CA GLY A 582 -12.09 -8.56 11.82
C GLY A 582 -13.02 -7.39 11.47
N PHE A 583 -14.07 -7.62 10.67
CA PHE A 583 -14.97 -6.56 10.23
C PHE A 583 -15.83 -6.01 11.38
N VAL A 584 -15.65 -4.73 11.70
CA VAL A 584 -16.43 -4.07 12.75
C VAL A 584 -17.66 -3.42 12.14
N GLU A 585 -17.48 -2.48 11.22
CA GLU A 585 -18.54 -1.73 10.54
C GLU A 585 -18.04 -0.98 9.28
N GLU A 586 -18.92 -0.78 8.30
CA GLU A 586 -18.73 0.20 7.22
C GLU A 586 -19.54 1.46 7.54
N CYS A 587 -18.85 2.51 8.01
CA CYS A 587 -19.49 3.76 8.36
C CYS A 587 -19.65 4.68 7.15
N VAL A 588 -20.73 5.45 7.11
CA VAL A 588 -21.01 6.49 6.12
C VAL A 588 -20.87 7.86 6.78
N TRP A 589 -20.01 8.70 6.22
CA TRP A 589 -19.84 10.09 6.65
C TRP A 589 -20.43 11.04 5.62
N GLN A 590 -21.45 11.80 6.01
CA GLN A 590 -21.99 12.88 5.19
C GLN A 590 -21.02 14.07 5.22
N LYS A 591 -20.21 14.18 4.17
CA LYS A 591 -19.13 15.16 4.02
C LYS A 591 -19.61 16.55 3.61
N SER A 592 -20.84 16.66 3.10
CA SER A 592 -21.43 17.94 2.66
C SER A 592 -22.94 17.98 2.85
N TYR A 593 -23.47 19.18 3.07
CA TYR A 593 -24.91 19.40 3.27
C TYR A 593 -25.73 19.19 1.99
N GLY A 594 -25.19 19.57 0.83
CA GLY A 594 -25.90 19.55 -0.45
C GLY A 594 -24.95 19.51 -1.65
N GLY A 595 -25.50 19.25 -2.83
CA GLY A 595 -24.73 19.09 -4.06
C GLY A 595 -24.15 20.40 -4.58
N GLY A 596 -22.99 20.32 -5.24
CA GLY A 596 -22.41 21.47 -5.92
C GLY A 596 -23.19 21.86 -7.18
N SER A 597 -23.01 23.10 -7.65
CA SER A 597 -23.65 23.63 -8.86
C SER A 597 -23.33 22.86 -10.14
N LYS A 598 -22.26 22.03 -10.12
CA LYS A 598 -21.82 21.20 -11.24
C LYS A 598 -22.39 19.78 -11.22
N THR A 599 -23.16 19.39 -10.20
CA THR A 599 -23.72 18.04 -10.12
C THR A 599 -24.81 17.84 -11.19
N LYS A 600 -24.64 16.82 -12.04
CA LYS A 600 -25.57 16.57 -13.16
C LYS A 600 -26.67 15.54 -12.86
N HIS A 601 -26.36 14.51 -12.08
CA HIS A 601 -27.25 13.35 -11.90
C HIS A 601 -27.62 13.12 -10.43
N ILE A 602 -26.65 12.68 -9.63
CA ILE A 602 -26.84 12.35 -8.21
C ILE A 602 -25.87 13.18 -7.38
N ASN A 603 -26.39 13.79 -6.32
CA ASN A 603 -25.58 14.48 -5.32
C ASN A 603 -24.76 13.46 -4.53
N ASN A 604 -23.46 13.42 -4.79
CA ASN A 604 -22.53 12.68 -3.97
C ASN A 604 -22.20 13.48 -2.70
N LEU A 605 -22.85 13.13 -1.59
CA LEU A 605 -22.79 13.86 -0.33
C LEU A 605 -22.02 13.12 0.77
N HIS A 606 -21.54 11.91 0.49
CA HIS A 606 -20.93 11.06 1.50
C HIS A 606 -19.62 10.42 1.05
N GLU A 607 -18.87 9.99 2.06
CA GLU A 607 -17.69 9.14 1.98
C GLU A 607 -17.87 7.98 2.96
N TYR A 608 -16.94 7.03 2.91
CA TYR A 608 -16.94 5.84 3.73
C TYR A 608 -15.82 5.92 4.75
N VAL A 609 -16.04 5.32 5.93
CA VAL A 609 -14.98 5.03 6.90
C VAL A 609 -15.11 3.57 7.30
N HIS A 610 -14.15 2.76 6.89
CA HIS A 610 -14.12 1.35 7.26
C HIS A 610 -13.51 1.17 8.64
N VAL A 611 -14.16 0.39 9.49
CA VAL A 611 -13.67 0.06 10.83
C VAL A 611 -13.40 -1.44 10.91
N PHE A 612 -12.18 -1.79 11.27
CA PHE A 612 -11.70 -3.16 11.40
C PHE A 612 -10.92 -3.36 12.70
N SER A 613 -10.79 -4.61 13.12
CA SER A 613 -9.81 -5.06 14.12
C SER A 613 -9.13 -6.33 13.63
N LEU A 614 -8.08 -6.79 14.34
CA LEU A 614 -7.48 -8.10 14.04
C LEU A 614 -8.47 -9.25 14.30
N ASN A 615 -9.32 -9.10 15.31
CA ASN A 615 -10.43 -9.99 15.60
C ASN A 615 -11.50 -9.25 16.42
N LYS A 616 -12.73 -9.20 15.93
CA LYS A 616 -13.85 -8.51 16.58
C LYS A 616 -14.19 -9.09 17.96
N SER A 617 -13.93 -10.38 18.19
CA SER A 617 -14.19 -11.00 19.51
C SER A 617 -13.26 -10.49 20.60
N ASP A 618 -12.09 -9.94 20.23
CA ASP A 618 -11.10 -9.40 21.17
C ASP A 618 -11.39 -7.94 21.53
N LEU A 619 -12.35 -7.30 20.84
CA LEU A 619 -12.74 -5.92 21.11
C LEU A 619 -13.56 -5.82 22.40
N PRO A 620 -13.30 -4.81 23.24
CA PRO A 620 -14.18 -4.48 24.36
C PRO A 620 -15.50 -3.88 23.85
N TYR A 621 -16.42 -3.60 24.78
CA TYR A 621 -17.61 -2.82 24.47
C TYR A 621 -17.21 -1.43 23.93
N LEU A 622 -17.57 -1.17 22.67
CA LEU A 622 -17.21 0.08 22.00
C LEU A 622 -18.10 1.24 22.47
N GLU A 623 -17.48 2.25 23.06
CA GLU A 623 -18.15 3.42 23.62
C GLU A 623 -17.41 4.71 23.22
N LEU A 624 -18.16 5.73 22.77
CA LEU A 624 -17.69 7.09 22.50
C LEU A 624 -17.89 7.98 23.72
N PRO A 625 -17.16 9.10 23.81
CA PRO A 625 -17.44 10.12 24.82
C PRO A 625 -18.92 10.51 24.84
N PRO A 626 -19.45 10.90 26.01
CA PRO A 626 -20.80 11.43 26.08
C PRO A 626 -20.96 12.62 25.12
N SER A 627 -22.05 12.63 24.36
CA SER A 627 -22.43 13.77 23.53
C SER A 627 -23.53 14.57 24.21
N GLY A 628 -23.47 15.90 24.13
CA GLY A 628 -24.55 16.78 24.59
C GLY A 628 -25.89 16.50 23.89
N ASP A 629 -25.86 15.94 22.67
CA ASP A 629 -27.07 15.57 21.93
C ASP A 629 -27.93 14.51 22.63
N VAL A 630 -27.34 13.71 23.52
CA VAL A 630 -28.06 12.62 24.16
C VAL A 630 -28.89 13.14 25.34
N GLU A 631 -28.53 14.27 25.94
CA GLU A 631 -29.22 14.85 27.11
C GLU A 631 -30.70 15.12 26.84
N LYS A 632 -31.05 15.51 25.60
CA LYS A 632 -32.44 15.79 25.19
C LYS A 632 -33.40 14.60 25.38
N TYR A 633 -32.87 13.37 25.46
CA TYR A 633 -33.67 12.17 25.68
C TYR A 633 -33.93 11.88 27.16
N TYR A 634 -33.15 12.46 28.08
CA TYR A 634 -33.22 12.23 29.52
C TYR A 634 -34.08 13.31 30.18
N LYS A 635 -35.39 13.05 30.25
CA LYS A 635 -36.40 14.06 30.64
C LYS A 635 -36.87 13.97 32.08
N TYR A 636 -36.60 12.87 32.78
CA TYR A 636 -37.17 12.58 34.08
C TYR A 636 -36.12 12.69 35.19
N LYS A 637 -36.58 12.98 36.41
CA LYS A 637 -35.73 13.12 37.60
C LYS A 637 -36.39 12.42 38.79
N ASP A 638 -35.58 11.88 39.68
CA ASP A 638 -36.01 11.32 40.96
C ASP A 638 -34.96 11.56 42.04
N GLU A 639 -35.09 10.88 43.17
CA GLU A 639 -34.21 11.01 44.34
C GLU A 639 -32.73 10.73 44.03
N LYS A 640 -32.42 9.98 42.95
CA LYS A 640 -31.03 9.67 42.54
C LYS A 640 -30.40 10.77 41.68
N PHE A 641 -31.15 11.82 41.34
CA PHE A 641 -30.73 12.86 40.40
C PHE A 641 -29.40 13.53 40.78
N SER A 642 -29.14 13.74 42.07
CA SER A 642 -27.92 14.42 42.56
C SER A 642 -26.63 13.67 42.19
N VAL A 643 -26.69 12.35 42.06
CA VAL A 643 -25.53 11.49 41.72
C VAL A 643 -25.63 10.99 40.28
N ARG A 644 -26.81 10.54 39.85
CA ARG A 644 -27.00 9.85 38.57
C ARG A 644 -27.51 10.73 37.43
N GLY A 645 -27.85 11.99 37.72
CA GLY A 645 -28.44 12.92 36.75
C GLY A 645 -29.86 12.51 36.33
N PRO A 646 -30.39 13.10 35.23
CA PRO A 646 -31.71 12.76 34.73
C PRO A 646 -31.74 11.33 34.17
N TYR A 647 -32.92 10.73 34.07
CA TYR A 647 -33.14 9.42 33.47
C TYR A 647 -34.10 9.50 32.28
N ARG A 648 -34.04 8.48 31.42
CA ARG A 648 -35.04 8.19 30.39
C ARG A 648 -35.66 6.83 30.64
N LEU A 649 -36.87 6.64 30.12
CA LEU A 649 -37.57 5.36 30.18
C LEU A 649 -37.25 4.53 28.95
N GLN A 650 -36.95 3.27 29.17
CA GLN A 650 -36.72 2.27 28.13
C GLN A 650 -37.68 1.10 28.36
N PRO A 651 -38.44 0.65 27.36
CA PRO A 651 -39.30 -0.52 27.51
C PRO A 651 -38.47 -1.74 27.94
N LEU A 652 -38.94 -2.47 28.95
CA LEU A 652 -38.30 -3.72 29.40
C LEU A 652 -38.68 -4.91 28.50
N ASN A 653 -39.82 -4.83 27.83
CA ASN A 653 -40.28 -5.82 26.86
C ASN A 653 -39.41 -5.77 25.58
N THR A 654 -39.27 -6.90 24.87
CA THR A 654 -38.54 -6.96 23.60
C THR A 654 -39.34 -7.71 22.53
N ASN A 655 -39.16 -7.29 21.28
CA ASN A 655 -39.69 -7.97 20.11
C ASN A 655 -38.67 -8.92 19.46
N SER A 656 -37.59 -9.28 20.17
CA SER A 656 -36.55 -10.19 19.67
C SER A 656 -37.14 -11.48 19.10
N ASN A 657 -36.55 -11.96 17.99
CA ASN A 657 -36.93 -13.23 17.38
C ASN A 657 -36.37 -14.45 18.14
N ASP A 658 -35.32 -14.27 18.93
CA ASP A 658 -34.74 -15.31 19.78
C ASP A 658 -35.58 -15.48 21.06
N PHE A 659 -36.56 -16.38 21.02
CA PHE A 659 -37.48 -16.62 22.13
C PHE A 659 -36.83 -17.45 23.24
N ARG A 660 -36.89 -16.93 24.46
CA ARG A 660 -36.31 -17.53 25.67
C ARG A 660 -37.39 -17.68 26.72
N SER A 661 -37.82 -18.91 26.95
CA SER A 661 -38.91 -19.23 27.89
C SER A 661 -38.63 -18.85 29.34
N ASN A 662 -37.36 -18.72 29.73
CA ASN A 662 -36.97 -18.23 31.05
C ASN A 662 -37.07 -16.71 31.20
N LEU A 663 -37.43 -15.97 30.14
CA LEU A 663 -37.69 -14.52 30.15
C LEU A 663 -39.18 -14.16 30.04
N THR A 664 -40.06 -15.16 30.12
CA THR A 664 -41.51 -15.00 30.07
C THR A 664 -42.14 -15.25 31.43
N PHE A 665 -41.81 -14.42 32.42
CA PHE A 665 -42.29 -14.53 33.79
C PHE A 665 -43.09 -13.28 34.21
N PRO A 666 -43.98 -13.37 35.22
CA PRO A 666 -44.66 -12.22 35.80
C PRO A 666 -43.69 -11.32 36.57
N ILE A 667 -43.89 -10.00 36.48
CA ILE A 667 -43.21 -9.00 37.32
C ILE A 667 -44.24 -8.35 38.25
N PRO A 668 -44.09 -8.45 39.58
CA PRO A 668 -44.97 -7.77 40.53
C PRO A 668 -44.97 -6.25 40.30
N VAL A 669 -46.16 -5.66 40.22
CA VAL A 669 -46.31 -4.22 39.95
C VAL A 669 -45.87 -3.42 41.18
N TYR A 670 -44.80 -2.63 41.02
CA TYR A 670 -44.14 -1.94 42.15
C TYR A 670 -45.10 -1.09 42.99
N GLY A 671 -45.99 -0.33 42.35
CA GLY A 671 -46.97 0.53 43.04
C GLY A 671 -48.09 -0.21 43.78
N LYS A 672 -48.14 -1.54 43.68
CA LYS A 672 -49.13 -2.41 44.34
C LYS A 672 -48.49 -3.28 45.43
N LEU A 673 -47.17 -3.19 45.63
CA LEU A 673 -46.44 -3.89 46.69
C LEU A 673 -46.36 -3.03 47.94
N SER A 674 -46.57 -3.64 49.12
CA SER A 674 -46.15 -3.02 50.36
C SER A 674 -44.62 -3.07 50.49
N LYS A 675 -44.04 -2.21 51.35
CA LYS A 675 -42.59 -2.27 51.65
C LYS A 675 -42.19 -3.62 52.24
N GLU A 676 -43.08 -4.26 53.00
CA GLU A 676 -42.87 -5.58 53.59
C GLU A 676 -42.83 -6.67 52.51
N ASP A 677 -43.76 -6.65 51.56
CA ASP A 677 -43.80 -7.60 50.45
C ASP A 677 -42.57 -7.49 49.55
N LEU A 678 -42.14 -6.25 49.28
CA LEU A 678 -40.92 -5.99 48.51
C LEU A 678 -39.68 -6.57 49.23
N ASN A 679 -39.60 -6.45 50.56
CA ASN A 679 -38.52 -7.05 51.34
C ASN A 679 -38.57 -8.58 51.29
N LYS A 680 -39.75 -9.19 51.44
CA LYS A 680 -39.93 -10.65 51.33
C LYS A 680 -39.47 -11.18 49.96
N ILE A 681 -39.79 -10.48 48.88
CA ILE A 681 -39.27 -10.80 47.53
C ILE A 681 -37.75 -10.65 47.51
N ASN A 682 -37.20 -9.54 48.02
CA ASN A 682 -35.77 -9.23 48.03
C ASN A 682 -34.93 -10.24 48.83
N ASP A 683 -35.42 -10.67 49.99
CA ASP A 683 -34.75 -11.59 50.91
C ASP A 683 -34.95 -13.07 50.51
N ASN A 684 -35.57 -13.31 49.35
CA ASN A 684 -35.94 -14.63 48.82
C ASN A 684 -36.88 -15.40 49.77
N GLU A 685 -37.68 -14.73 50.60
CA GLU A 685 -38.76 -15.38 51.34
C GLU A 685 -39.93 -15.70 50.41
N VAL A 686 -40.13 -14.86 49.38
CA VAL A 686 -40.99 -15.13 48.23
C VAL A 686 -40.11 -15.40 47.01
N VAL A 687 -40.36 -16.52 46.34
CA VAL A 687 -39.61 -17.00 45.17
C VAL A 687 -40.52 -17.12 43.95
N LEU A 688 -39.94 -16.84 42.77
CA LEU A 688 -40.59 -17.06 41.48
C LEU A 688 -40.35 -18.51 41.08
N GLU A 689 -41.41 -19.30 40.98
CA GLU A 689 -41.33 -20.70 40.58
C GLU A 689 -42.30 -21.03 39.46
N ARG A 690 -42.02 -22.14 38.77
CA ARG A 690 -42.84 -22.65 37.69
C ARG A 690 -43.58 -23.89 38.17
N GLU A 691 -44.90 -23.83 38.15
CA GLU A 691 -45.74 -24.98 38.50
C GLU A 691 -45.55 -26.14 37.52
N ARG A 692 -46.00 -27.34 37.90
CA ARG A 692 -46.04 -28.51 37.01
C ARG A 692 -46.89 -28.28 35.75
N THR A 693 -47.86 -27.36 35.80
CA THR A 693 -48.69 -26.90 34.67
C THR A 693 -47.90 -26.04 33.68
N GLY A 694 -46.70 -25.58 34.06
CA GLY A 694 -45.85 -24.71 33.26
C GLY A 694 -46.13 -23.22 33.42
N GLU A 695 -47.08 -22.84 34.30
CA GLU A 695 -47.37 -21.45 34.65
C GLU A 695 -46.40 -20.93 35.71
N TRP A 696 -46.09 -19.63 35.64
CA TRP A 696 -45.23 -18.97 36.61
C TRP A 696 -46.06 -18.37 37.74
N GLY A 697 -45.59 -18.55 38.97
CA GLY A 697 -46.20 -17.98 40.16
C GLY A 697 -45.17 -17.56 41.21
N PHE A 698 -45.63 -16.78 42.18
CA PHE A 698 -44.84 -16.42 43.35
C PHE A 698 -45.31 -17.23 44.55
N TYR A 699 -44.36 -17.78 45.31
CA TYR A 699 -44.63 -18.63 46.47
C TYR A 699 -43.76 -18.25 47.65
N TYR A 700 -44.31 -18.38 48.85
CA TYR A 700 -43.50 -18.30 50.05
C TYR A 700 -42.67 -19.58 50.21
N LYS A 701 -41.45 -19.45 50.74
CA LYS A 701 -40.55 -20.59 50.98
C LYS A 701 -41.11 -21.65 51.94
N ASP A 702 -41.92 -21.23 52.90
CA ASP A 702 -42.61 -22.10 53.87
C ASP A 702 -43.91 -22.70 53.32
N GLY A 703 -44.27 -22.36 52.07
CA GLY A 703 -45.45 -22.86 51.37
C GLY A 703 -46.60 -21.86 51.33
N GLY A 704 -47.37 -21.89 50.24
CA GLY A 704 -48.49 -20.97 50.01
C GLY A 704 -48.20 -19.98 48.88
N GLN A 705 -49.25 -19.61 48.15
CA GLN A 705 -49.16 -18.73 46.99
C GLN A 705 -49.12 -17.27 47.43
N PHE A 706 -48.14 -16.53 46.93
CA PHE A 706 -48.05 -15.08 47.08
C PHE A 706 -48.83 -14.41 45.94
N ILE A 707 -49.99 -13.84 46.26
CA ILE A 707 -50.88 -13.22 45.28
C ILE A 707 -50.57 -11.72 45.21
N VAL A 708 -50.12 -11.29 44.03
CA VAL A 708 -49.88 -9.88 43.73
C VAL A 708 -50.23 -9.60 42.28
N GLU A 709 -50.68 -8.37 42.02
CA GLU A 709 -50.87 -7.90 40.65
C GLU A 709 -49.54 -7.91 39.89
N CYS A 710 -49.53 -8.53 38.71
CA CYS A 710 -48.32 -8.74 37.92
C CYS A 710 -48.45 -8.17 36.51
N ALA A 711 -47.35 -7.63 36.02
CA ALA A 711 -47.14 -7.30 34.63
C ALA A 711 -46.57 -8.51 33.87
N PHE A 712 -47.09 -8.77 32.67
CA PHE A 712 -46.60 -9.83 31.78
C PHE A 712 -46.01 -9.22 30.51
N PRO A 713 -44.95 -9.82 29.94
CA PRO A 713 -44.41 -9.34 28.69
C PRO A 713 -45.35 -9.74 27.56
N LYS A 714 -45.48 -8.90 26.53
CA LYS A 714 -46.20 -9.29 25.30
C LYS A 714 -45.54 -10.47 24.58
N ARG A 715 -44.20 -10.57 24.68
CA ARG A 715 -43.42 -11.67 24.11
C ARG A 715 -42.42 -12.21 25.12
N GLN A 716 -41.46 -11.39 25.54
CA GLN A 716 -40.51 -11.72 26.61
C GLN A 716 -39.83 -10.46 27.17
N TRP A 717 -39.25 -10.55 28.36
CA TRP A 717 -38.43 -9.48 28.93
C TRP A 717 -37.01 -9.45 28.35
N GLN A 718 -36.35 -8.30 28.46
CA GLN A 718 -34.92 -8.16 28.14
C GLN A 718 -34.02 -8.70 29.26
N TRP A 719 -34.51 -8.78 30.50
CA TRP A 719 -33.71 -9.06 31.69
C TRP A 719 -34.16 -10.34 32.40
N SER A 720 -33.21 -11.02 33.04
CA SER A 720 -33.51 -12.13 33.95
C SER A 720 -34.22 -11.65 35.22
N TRP A 721 -34.87 -12.58 35.92
CA TRP A 721 -35.55 -12.30 37.19
C TRP A 721 -34.61 -11.65 38.22
N ASP A 722 -33.38 -12.12 38.37
CA ASP A 722 -32.42 -11.55 39.35
C ASP A 722 -32.15 -10.06 39.12
N ARG A 723 -32.03 -9.65 37.84
CA ARG A 723 -31.84 -8.25 37.48
C ARG A 723 -33.12 -7.42 37.68
N VAL A 724 -34.27 -7.98 37.35
CA VAL A 724 -35.59 -7.35 37.61
C VAL A 724 -35.78 -7.13 39.09
N LYS A 725 -35.53 -8.15 39.91
CA LYS A 725 -35.60 -8.12 41.37
C LYS A 725 -34.70 -7.02 41.97
N THR A 726 -33.44 -6.95 41.52
CA THR A 726 -32.51 -5.88 41.93
C THR A 726 -33.05 -4.49 41.54
N SER A 727 -33.63 -4.36 40.34
CA SER A 727 -34.18 -3.09 39.85
C SER A 727 -35.46 -2.69 40.58
N LEU A 728 -36.29 -3.65 40.99
CA LEU A 728 -37.46 -3.43 41.86
C LEU A 728 -37.01 -2.90 43.22
N ARG A 729 -36.03 -3.53 43.87
CA ARG A 729 -35.44 -3.04 45.13
C ARG A 729 -34.98 -1.60 45.03
N ASN A 730 -34.34 -1.26 43.92
CA ASN A 730 -33.75 0.05 43.68
C ASN A 730 -34.74 1.09 43.15
N ASN A 731 -36.03 0.76 43.00
CA ASN A 731 -37.06 1.62 42.41
C ASN A 731 -36.67 2.13 41.00
N GLU A 732 -36.15 1.23 40.16
CA GLU A 732 -35.65 1.51 38.81
C GLU A 732 -36.58 1.01 37.70
N LEU A 733 -37.74 0.49 38.05
CA LEU A 733 -38.78 0.09 37.11
C LEU A 733 -39.98 1.04 37.23
N GLN A 734 -40.55 1.40 36.09
CA GLN A 734 -41.79 2.16 35.95
C GLN A 734 -42.85 1.28 35.32
N PHE A 735 -44.06 1.35 35.87
CA PHE A 735 -45.23 0.59 35.45
C PHE A 735 -46.30 1.59 35.01
N ASP A 736 -46.65 1.56 33.73
CA ASP A 736 -47.71 2.40 33.16
C ASP A 736 -48.86 1.51 32.71
N GLU A 737 -50.08 1.79 33.19
CA GLU A 737 -51.28 1.04 32.81
C GLU A 737 -51.76 1.50 31.43
N GLN A 738 -51.91 0.57 30.49
CA GLN A 738 -52.36 0.83 29.12
C GLN A 738 -53.26 -0.31 28.62
N ASN A 739 -54.44 0.03 28.09
CA ASN A 739 -55.38 -0.92 27.47
C ASN A 739 -55.69 -2.17 28.34
N GLY A 740 -55.83 -2.00 29.66
CA GLY A 740 -56.13 -3.10 30.59
C GLY A 740 -54.94 -4.02 30.91
N GLY A 741 -53.71 -3.58 30.64
CA GLY A 741 -52.49 -4.30 31.02
C GLY A 741 -51.34 -3.34 31.37
N TRP A 742 -50.21 -3.91 31.76
CA TRP A 742 -49.05 -3.14 32.24
C TRP A 742 -47.95 -3.04 31.19
N VAL A 743 -47.48 -1.81 30.95
CA VAL A 743 -46.22 -1.55 30.24
C VAL A 743 -45.13 -1.31 31.27
N VAL A 744 -44.11 -2.17 31.26
CA VAL A 744 -42.96 -2.06 32.15
C VAL A 744 -41.80 -1.42 31.41
N SER A 745 -41.28 -0.33 31.96
CA SER A 745 -40.07 0.35 31.49
C SER A 745 -39.03 0.39 32.61
N TYR A 746 -37.75 0.44 32.27
CA TYR A 746 -36.68 0.69 33.24
C TYR A 746 -36.14 2.11 33.11
N LYS A 747 -35.69 2.67 34.24
CA LYS A 747 -35.03 3.95 34.32
C LYS A 747 -33.57 3.79 33.90
N GLN A 748 -33.22 4.34 32.74
CA GLN A 748 -31.83 4.47 32.32
C GLN A 748 -31.35 5.86 32.71
N TYR A 749 -30.49 5.94 33.73
CA TYR A 749 -29.88 7.19 34.17
C TYR A 749 -28.73 7.62 33.26
N LEU A 750 -28.54 8.93 33.13
CA LEU A 750 -27.49 9.54 32.32
C LEU A 750 -26.10 9.17 32.83
N CYS A 751 -25.91 9.19 34.15
CA CYS A 751 -24.70 8.74 34.80
C CYS A 751 -24.86 7.35 35.42
N ASP A 752 -23.75 6.65 35.60
CA ASP A 752 -23.71 5.41 36.36
C ASP A 752 -23.87 5.66 37.88
N GLU A 753 -23.57 4.66 38.70
CA GLU A 753 -23.69 4.79 40.16
C GLU A 753 -22.57 5.63 40.79
N GLY A 754 -21.43 5.77 40.10
CA GLY A 754 -20.30 6.61 40.52
C GLY A 754 -20.41 8.07 40.06
N GLY A 755 -21.47 8.41 39.33
CA GLY A 755 -21.68 9.75 38.77
C GLY A 755 -20.94 10.00 37.46
N GLU A 756 -20.29 8.98 36.88
CA GLU A 756 -19.69 9.10 35.55
C GLU A 756 -20.77 9.03 34.48
N GLN A 757 -20.77 10.01 33.58
CA GLN A 757 -21.71 10.05 32.47
C GLN A 757 -21.46 8.87 31.53
N ARG A 758 -22.55 8.20 31.13
CA ARG A 758 -22.49 7.11 30.15
C ARG A 758 -22.06 7.67 28.81
N GLY A 759 -21.13 6.99 28.16
CA GLY A 759 -20.77 7.29 26.79
C GLY A 759 -21.86 6.85 25.83
N SER A 760 -21.63 7.11 24.55
CA SER A 760 -22.59 6.81 23.49
C SER A 760 -22.09 5.66 22.63
N LYS A 761 -23.01 4.87 22.07
CA LYS A 761 -22.61 3.80 21.15
C LYS A 761 -22.25 4.43 19.79
N PRO A 762 -21.14 4.03 19.15
CA PRO A 762 -20.84 4.46 17.78
C PRO A 762 -22.00 4.16 16.82
N SER A 763 -22.23 5.07 15.88
CA SER A 763 -23.22 4.94 14.80
C SER A 763 -22.54 4.47 13.53
N SER A 764 -23.28 3.86 12.60
CA SER A 764 -22.79 3.61 11.24
C SER A 764 -22.99 4.81 10.31
N ILE A 765 -23.74 5.83 10.73
CA ILE A 765 -23.97 7.06 9.96
C ILE A 765 -23.53 8.26 10.80
N TYR A 766 -22.65 9.09 10.22
CA TYR A 766 -22.16 10.32 10.81
C TYR A 766 -22.57 11.52 9.93
N ILE A 767 -23.30 12.46 10.53
CA ILE A 767 -23.72 13.69 9.87
C ILE A 767 -22.83 14.83 10.36
N GLY A 768 -21.99 15.33 9.46
CA GLY A 768 -20.99 16.33 9.81
C GLY A 768 -19.95 15.83 10.84
N PRO A 769 -18.97 16.66 11.22
CA PRO A 769 -18.63 17.94 10.58
C PRO A 769 -18.34 17.79 9.08
N TYR A 770 -18.57 18.85 8.30
CA TYR A 770 -18.45 18.81 6.83
C TYR A 770 -17.02 19.15 6.39
N THR A 771 -16.65 18.88 5.14
CA THR A 771 -15.30 19.14 4.62
C THR A 771 -14.85 20.60 4.80
N GLN A 772 -15.77 21.57 4.68
CA GLN A 772 -15.45 22.98 4.89
C GLN A 772 -14.99 23.29 6.31
N THR A 773 -15.40 22.47 7.29
CA THR A 773 -14.94 22.60 8.67
C THR A 773 -13.44 22.34 8.76
N GLY A 774 -12.91 21.30 8.09
CA GLY A 774 -11.47 21.02 8.05
C GLY A 774 -10.67 22.17 7.42
N THR A 775 -11.15 22.73 6.30
CA THR A 775 -10.51 23.90 5.68
C THR A 775 -10.50 25.11 6.63
N SER A 776 -11.60 25.33 7.34
CA SER A 776 -11.71 26.43 8.32
C SER A 776 -10.77 26.23 9.51
N GLU A 777 -10.62 24.99 10.00
CA GLU A 777 -9.69 24.63 11.08
C GLU A 777 -8.24 24.92 10.65
N VAL A 778 -7.82 24.48 9.45
CA VAL A 778 -6.49 24.77 8.92
C VAL A 778 -6.25 26.27 8.76
N ARG A 779 -7.19 26.98 8.14
CA ARG A 779 -7.09 28.44 7.95
C ARG A 779 -7.03 29.18 9.29
N SER A 780 -7.69 28.69 10.33
CA SER A 780 -7.62 29.28 11.67
C SER A 780 -6.23 29.16 12.31
N ILE A 781 -5.45 28.15 11.92
CA ILE A 781 -4.09 27.91 12.42
C ILE A 781 -3.07 28.71 11.61
N PHE A 782 -3.15 28.67 10.28
CA PHE A 782 -2.12 29.24 9.39
C PHE A 782 -2.47 30.61 8.80
N GLY A 783 -3.71 31.08 8.95
CA GLY A 783 -4.20 32.29 8.30
C GLY A 783 -4.51 32.14 6.81
N GLU A 784 -4.09 31.04 6.19
CA GLU A 784 -4.25 30.72 4.77
C GLU A 784 -4.56 29.23 4.54
N ASP A 785 -4.95 28.88 3.32
CA ASP A 785 -5.25 27.50 2.93
C ASP A 785 -3.96 26.77 2.52
N VAL A 786 -3.22 26.24 3.50
CA VAL A 786 -1.96 25.49 3.26
C VAL A 786 -2.18 24.06 2.77
N THR A 787 -3.40 23.52 2.88
CA THR A 787 -3.78 22.20 2.37
C THR A 787 -5.19 22.22 1.78
N LYS A 788 -5.40 21.48 0.69
CA LYS A 788 -6.65 21.54 -0.09
C LYS A 788 -7.77 20.69 0.46
N PHE A 789 -7.44 19.55 1.06
CA PHE A 789 -8.42 18.54 1.46
C PHE A 789 -8.22 18.02 2.89
N PRO A 790 -8.08 18.90 3.91
CA PRO A 790 -7.97 18.45 5.29
C PRO A 790 -9.25 17.75 5.74
N LYS A 791 -9.09 16.61 6.43
CA LYS A 791 -10.19 15.98 7.17
C LYS A 791 -10.51 16.83 8.42
N PRO A 792 -11.79 17.07 8.72
CA PRO A 792 -12.16 17.78 9.94
C PRO A 792 -11.74 17.01 11.19
N THR A 793 -11.11 17.69 12.15
CA THR A 793 -10.63 17.06 13.40
C THR A 793 -11.77 16.39 14.16
N GLY A 794 -12.93 17.03 14.27
CA GLY A 794 -14.10 16.46 14.94
C GLY A 794 -14.66 15.18 14.29
N MET A 795 -14.34 14.90 13.02
CA MET A 795 -14.66 13.62 12.37
C MET A 795 -13.68 12.54 12.79
N ILE A 796 -12.36 12.83 12.75
CA ILE A 796 -11.31 11.91 13.20
C ILE A 796 -11.49 11.54 14.68
N GLU A 797 -11.85 12.51 15.52
CA GLU A 797 -12.15 12.31 16.94
C GLU A 797 -13.29 11.30 17.19
N LYS A 798 -14.25 11.13 16.26
CA LYS A 798 -15.28 10.09 16.41
C LYS A 798 -14.67 8.70 16.38
N PHE A 799 -13.66 8.46 15.55
CA PHE A 799 -13.04 7.14 15.42
C PHE A 799 -11.95 6.92 16.46
N LEU A 800 -11.12 7.94 16.71
CA LEU A 800 -10.10 7.88 17.76
C LEU A 800 -10.69 7.92 19.17
N GLY A 801 -11.88 8.48 19.33
CA GLY A 801 -12.63 8.52 20.60
C GLY A 801 -13.28 7.20 20.97
N ILE A 802 -13.27 6.18 20.11
CA ILE A 802 -13.79 4.87 20.49
C ILE A 802 -12.96 4.33 21.67
N ASN A 803 -13.63 3.89 22.73
CA ASN A 803 -13.03 3.46 24.01
C ASN A 803 -12.26 4.58 24.72
N TYR A 804 -12.76 5.83 24.67
CA TYR A 804 -12.14 7.03 25.26
C TYR A 804 -11.73 6.91 26.75
N LYS A 805 -12.29 5.97 27.51
CA LYS A 805 -11.94 5.74 28.92
C LYS A 805 -10.52 5.19 29.11
N LYS A 806 -9.88 4.68 28.05
CA LYS A 806 -8.49 4.18 28.08
C LYS A 806 -7.53 5.37 27.93
N LYS A 807 -6.86 5.73 29.02
CA LYS A 807 -6.09 7.00 29.14
C LYS A 807 -4.70 7.01 28.49
N ASN A 808 -4.18 5.86 28.04
CA ASN A 808 -2.81 5.70 27.54
C ASN A 808 -2.78 4.98 26.17
N ASP A 809 -3.74 5.27 25.30
CA ASP A 809 -3.75 4.68 23.96
C ASP A 809 -2.61 5.23 23.11
N ILE A 810 -1.90 4.32 22.44
CA ILE A 810 -0.96 4.68 21.38
C ILE A 810 -1.76 4.78 20.08
N VAL A 811 -1.78 5.98 19.50
CA VAL A 811 -2.47 6.27 18.24
C VAL A 811 -1.45 6.43 17.12
N LEU A 812 -1.72 5.83 15.97
CA LEU A 812 -1.02 6.08 14.72
C LEU A 812 -1.97 6.80 13.76
N LEU A 813 -1.53 7.96 13.29
CA LEU A 813 -2.16 8.72 12.21
C LEU A 813 -1.26 8.60 10.99
N ASP A 814 -1.80 8.12 9.87
CA ASP A 814 -1.14 8.11 8.56
C ASP A 814 -1.98 8.95 7.60
N SER A 815 -1.45 10.09 7.20
CA SER A 815 -2.12 11.10 6.37
C SER A 815 -1.66 11.06 4.92
#